data_AF-A0A6A6PWW2-F1
#
_entry.id   AF-A0A6A6PWW2-F1
#
_cell.length_a   1.000
_cell.length_b   1.000
_cell.length_c   1.000
_cell.angle_alpha   90.00
_cell.angle_beta   90.00
_cell.angle_gamma   90.00
#
_symmetry.space_group_name_H-M   'P 1'
#
loop_
_entity.id
_entity.type
_entity.pdbx_description
1 polymer ?
#
loop_
_entity_poly.entity_id
_entity_poly.type
_entity_poly.pdbx_seq_one_letter_code
_entity_poly.pdbx_strand_id
1 'polypeptide(L)'
;MNCAVIQTGRIDPVVDFNLVSGHVHTITGGSNIGINSTFESMVNSECTSCEIEGDKSAYWTPLLYYDYGNGSFIDVPHGGSVVYYLARGPGANNTIPYPEGFRMLSGDKGARSYDNETYTVGNETYPATPIAERVSFVCLPDGPPLPTYPYMFDTNCTNGMRAQICFQSCWNGVDLYLPDNSHVAYLSGIDDGICPPGYPFQLPTLFLEVNYAVEQVPDQTPNGQFVFSQGDPTGYGFHGDFLNGWDPALQAAAIDQCLVGDEFGVIQNCPVLNANDTNGYAVNCPERPPQIGEPVKGLLDQLPGCITITYGPDEAPASSMSCPESVPLPSVTSTMNSIPRATASPSAYGQQFGLPQQEYLGCFNDSAAGIRTLNEISVTNYTYMDVQWCQNFCMQNGYTYSGVEYTQECHCDNAINPTAKNGSIECTWHCGATITGDSLTEFTMPVQLCGGLGYINVYRNTNPNFDAFGSNANTAGNAKPYTPAAGFGPNYLGCYSDQVGNRTLTGHTVTQNNMTLEICAAICSAGPGYQYYGLEFASQCYCGNQINSPGMLLTSTTTPSNNSCQSRCMGSEPEVCGGSNALSLYVNPNYTAPIEKPFIGRYTAQKCVTDPNTNGRALQGAFTTSVNMTNEYCVKYCLGLEFHYAGLEYGDQCFCGKSFTSKRGETKEFHAHEHAAGDAISSSDGVGFTVCSPGDLLTCSGNLHEFCGGPSLLDVFYSPTL
;
A
#
# COMPACT_ATOMS: atom_id res chain seq x y z
N MET A 1 18.72 -2.54 13.11
CA MET A 1 18.85 -2.32 11.67
C MET A 1 18.68 -3.65 10.97
N ASN A 2 17.72 -3.77 10.06
CA ASN A 2 17.57 -4.96 9.22
C ASN A 2 18.54 -4.92 8.05
N CYS A 3 19.06 -6.09 7.68
CA CYS A 3 19.95 -6.26 6.55
C CYS A 3 19.59 -7.49 5.72
N ALA A 4 19.56 -7.35 4.40
CA ALA A 4 19.47 -8.44 3.45
C ALA A 4 20.85 -9.03 3.15
N VAL A 5 20.89 -10.20 2.51
CA VAL A 5 22.13 -10.83 2.07
C VAL A 5 22.72 -10.05 0.89
N ILE A 6 23.99 -9.64 1.00
CA ILE A 6 24.73 -8.99 -0.08
C ILE A 6 25.63 -9.96 -0.84
N GLN A 7 26.08 -11.03 -0.18
CA GLN A 7 26.97 -12.02 -0.78
C GLN A 7 26.86 -13.36 -0.03
N THR A 8 27.00 -14.47 -0.76
CA THR A 8 27.15 -15.81 -0.20
C THR A 8 28.32 -16.51 -0.87
N GLY A 9 29.29 -16.96 -0.09
CA GLY A 9 30.47 -17.60 -0.63
C GLY A 9 31.57 -17.81 0.38
N ARG A 10 32.69 -18.39 -0.06
CA ARG A 10 33.89 -18.59 0.75
C ARG A 10 34.73 -17.31 0.79
N ILE A 11 34.22 -16.30 1.50
CA ILE A 11 34.80 -14.96 1.56
C ILE A 11 34.93 -14.56 3.03
N ASP A 12 36.17 -14.33 3.46
CA ASP A 12 36.50 -13.88 4.81
C ASP A 12 37.78 -13.03 4.77
N PRO A 13 37.68 -11.72 4.50
CA PRO A 13 38.85 -10.85 4.42
C PRO A 13 39.48 -10.52 5.79
N VAL A 14 38.89 -10.99 6.90
CA VAL A 14 39.43 -10.79 8.24
C VAL A 14 40.40 -11.91 8.57
N VAL A 15 39.98 -13.16 8.38
CA VAL A 15 40.79 -14.36 8.67
C VAL A 15 41.68 -14.75 7.48
N ASP A 16 41.11 -14.77 6.28
CA ASP A 16 41.70 -15.32 5.06
C ASP A 16 41.95 -14.21 4.02
N PHE A 17 42.62 -13.13 4.42
CA PHE A 17 42.87 -11.97 3.55
C PHE A 17 43.63 -12.34 2.26
N ASN A 18 43.05 -12.00 1.10
CA ASN A 18 43.46 -12.41 -0.26
C ASN A 18 43.39 -13.92 -0.54
N LEU A 19 42.71 -14.69 0.30
CA LEU A 19 42.56 -16.14 0.17
C LEU A 19 41.08 -16.52 0.12
N VAL A 20 40.81 -17.73 -0.36
CA VAL A 20 39.47 -18.30 -0.32
C VAL A 20 39.23 -18.81 1.10
N SER A 21 38.14 -18.36 1.75
CA SER A 21 37.81 -18.74 3.13
C SER A 21 37.71 -20.26 3.30
N GLY A 22 38.01 -20.77 4.48
CA GLY A 22 37.86 -22.20 4.80
C GLY A 22 36.45 -22.76 4.48
N HIS A 23 35.40 -22.02 4.84
CA HIS A 23 34.00 -22.43 4.70
C HIS A 23 33.13 -21.29 4.13
N VAL A 24 31.85 -21.59 3.89
CA VAL A 24 30.91 -20.65 3.27
C VAL A 24 30.28 -19.73 4.31
N HIS A 25 30.26 -18.45 4.02
CA HIS A 25 29.58 -17.45 4.82
C HIS A 25 28.39 -16.85 4.07
N THR A 26 27.37 -16.45 4.82
CA THR A 26 26.35 -15.52 4.38
C THR A 26 26.72 -14.14 4.90
N ILE A 27 26.80 -13.15 4.01
CA ILE A 27 27.29 -11.81 4.31
C ILE A 27 26.18 -10.79 4.07
N THR A 28 26.08 -9.82 4.96
CA THR A 28 25.21 -8.63 4.85
C THR A 28 26.05 -7.35 4.95
N GLY A 29 25.57 -6.25 4.36
CA GLY A 29 26.21 -4.94 4.42
C GLY A 29 26.70 -4.42 3.06
N GLY A 30 27.89 -3.83 3.01
CA GLY A 30 28.42 -3.13 1.84
C GLY A 30 28.70 -4.02 0.61
N SER A 31 28.37 -3.51 -0.59
CA SER A 31 28.51 -4.23 -1.87
C SER A 31 29.94 -4.55 -2.32
N ASN A 32 30.95 -3.92 -1.72
CA ASN A 32 32.36 -4.16 -2.03
C ASN A 32 33.03 -5.22 -1.14
N ILE A 33 32.23 -6.00 -0.42
CA ILE A 33 32.76 -7.18 0.27
C ILE A 33 33.34 -8.19 -0.73
N GLY A 34 34.48 -8.75 -0.38
CA GLY A 34 35.25 -9.72 -1.13
C GLY A 34 36.50 -10.15 -0.37
N ILE A 35 37.27 -11.08 -0.93
CA ILE A 35 38.41 -11.73 -0.23
C ILE A 35 39.53 -10.76 0.18
N ASN A 36 39.57 -9.55 -0.39
CA ASN A 36 40.60 -8.55 -0.17
C ASN A 36 40.04 -7.23 0.39
N SER A 37 38.82 -7.23 0.93
CA SER A 37 38.18 -6.02 1.42
C SER A 37 38.94 -5.40 2.59
N THR A 38 38.91 -4.08 2.62
CA THR A 38 39.47 -3.21 3.65
C THR A 38 38.42 -2.18 4.05
N PHE A 39 38.66 -1.41 5.11
CA PHE A 39 37.78 -0.28 5.44
C PHE A 39 37.56 0.66 4.25
N GLU A 40 38.62 0.98 3.50
CA GLU A 40 38.53 1.85 2.32
C GLU A 40 37.65 1.25 1.23
N SER A 41 37.74 -0.05 0.96
CA SER A 41 36.84 -0.68 -0.03
C SER A 41 35.39 -0.70 0.47
N MET A 42 35.18 -0.92 1.77
CA MET A 42 33.84 -0.99 2.39
C MET A 42 33.14 0.36 2.36
N VAL A 43 33.77 1.44 2.84
CA VAL A 43 33.16 2.79 2.77
C VAL A 43 32.92 3.28 1.34
N ASN A 44 33.68 2.75 0.38
CA ASN A 44 33.48 2.95 -1.05
C ASN A 44 32.53 1.91 -1.69
N SER A 45 31.70 1.22 -0.92
CA SER A 45 30.63 0.38 -1.49
C SER A 45 29.60 1.26 -2.21
N GLU A 46 29.14 0.83 -3.37
CA GLU A 46 28.08 1.51 -4.12
C GLU A 46 26.75 1.56 -3.35
N CYS A 47 26.47 0.51 -2.61
CA CYS A 47 25.27 0.40 -1.79
C CYS A 47 25.55 -0.46 -0.55
N THR A 48 24.60 -0.50 0.38
CA THR A 48 24.59 -1.45 1.50
C THR A 48 23.27 -2.19 1.49
N SER A 49 23.30 -3.48 1.83
CA SER A 49 22.10 -4.27 2.00
C SER A 49 21.46 -4.07 3.38
N CYS A 50 21.79 -2.99 4.09
CA CYS A 50 21.25 -2.64 5.41
C CYS A 50 20.41 -1.35 5.37
N GLU A 51 19.45 -1.19 6.29
CA GLU A 51 18.54 -0.03 6.31
C GLU A 51 19.25 1.34 6.40
N ILE A 52 20.40 1.42 7.09
CA ILE A 52 21.13 2.68 7.23
C ILE A 52 22.16 2.81 6.13
N GLU A 53 21.92 3.71 5.17
CA GLU A 53 22.78 3.89 3.99
C GLU A 53 24.23 4.27 4.33
N GLY A 54 24.44 4.98 5.43
CA GLY A 54 25.77 5.36 5.92
C GLY A 54 26.53 4.25 6.64
N ASP A 55 25.93 3.07 6.82
CA ASP A 55 26.62 1.87 7.28
C ASP A 55 26.95 0.94 6.10
N LYS A 56 28.20 1.04 5.61
CA LYS A 56 28.74 0.13 4.60
C LYS A 56 29.62 -0.97 5.22
N SER A 57 29.51 -1.22 6.53
CA SER A 57 30.21 -2.33 7.18
C SER A 57 29.82 -3.68 6.58
N ALA A 58 30.59 -4.73 6.86
CA ALA A 58 30.21 -6.10 6.53
C ALA A 58 30.07 -6.94 7.81
N TYR A 59 29.02 -7.74 7.83
CA TYR A 59 28.69 -8.68 8.90
C TYR A 59 28.44 -10.03 8.27
N TRP A 60 29.09 -11.07 8.75
CA TRP A 60 28.87 -12.42 8.21
C TRP A 60 28.91 -13.50 9.26
N THR A 61 28.20 -14.57 8.97
CA THR A 61 28.05 -15.77 9.80
C THR A 61 28.13 -17.01 8.89
N PRO A 62 28.42 -18.21 9.42
CA PRO A 62 28.45 -19.41 8.59
C PRO A 62 27.07 -19.69 7.98
N LEU A 63 27.06 -20.09 6.71
CA LEU A 63 25.83 -20.56 6.07
C LEU A 63 25.37 -21.88 6.71
N LEU A 64 24.07 -22.05 6.90
CA LEU A 64 23.48 -23.31 7.34
C LEU A 64 23.08 -24.15 6.12
N TYR A 65 23.41 -25.43 6.16
CA TYR A 65 23.00 -26.43 5.17
C TYR A 65 22.09 -27.46 5.83
N TYR A 66 21.25 -28.10 5.03
CA TYR A 66 20.58 -29.35 5.39
C TYR A 66 21.29 -30.51 4.68
N ASP A 67 21.82 -31.44 5.46
CA ASP A 67 22.34 -32.74 5.03
C ASP A 67 21.18 -33.73 4.94
N TYR A 68 20.92 -34.27 3.74
CA TYR A 68 19.83 -35.24 3.52
C TYR A 68 20.13 -36.63 4.08
N GLY A 69 21.35 -36.90 4.56
CA GLY A 69 21.82 -38.19 5.07
C GLY A 69 22.18 -39.20 3.97
N ASN A 70 22.09 -38.79 2.70
CA ASN A 70 22.52 -39.57 1.52
C ASN A 70 23.82 -39.03 0.88
N GLY A 71 24.45 -38.03 1.51
CA GLY A 71 25.62 -37.33 0.99
C GLY A 71 25.31 -36.05 0.20
N SER A 72 24.04 -35.72 -0.02
CA SER A 72 23.63 -34.45 -0.65
C SER A 72 23.23 -33.39 0.39
N PHE A 73 23.43 -32.13 0.02
CA PHE A 73 23.19 -30.95 0.86
C PHE A 73 22.37 -29.91 0.10
N ILE A 74 21.62 -29.09 0.81
CA ILE A 74 21.00 -27.88 0.26
C ILE A 74 21.19 -26.72 1.24
N ASP A 75 21.43 -25.52 0.73
CA ASP A 75 21.50 -24.32 1.56
C ASP A 75 20.14 -24.02 2.20
N VAL A 76 20.17 -23.64 3.48
CA VAL A 76 18.96 -23.22 4.19
C VAL A 76 18.72 -21.75 3.87
N PRO A 77 17.51 -21.37 3.41
CA PRO A 77 17.21 -19.98 3.11
C PRO A 77 17.45 -19.07 4.33
N HIS A 78 18.15 -17.98 4.09
CA HIS A 78 18.52 -16.99 5.09
C HIS A 78 17.76 -15.68 4.80
N GLY A 79 16.82 -15.33 5.68
CA GLY A 79 15.90 -14.20 5.47
C GLY A 79 16.52 -12.81 5.64
N GLY A 80 17.81 -12.74 5.97
CA GLY A 80 18.50 -11.53 6.37
C GLY A 80 18.97 -11.60 7.81
N SER A 81 19.62 -10.55 8.27
CA SER A 81 20.14 -10.42 9.62
C SER A 81 19.62 -9.12 10.25
N VAL A 82 19.43 -9.12 11.56
CA VAL A 82 19.22 -7.89 12.32
C VAL A 82 20.52 -7.56 13.04
N VAL A 83 21.03 -6.36 12.74
CA VAL A 83 22.24 -5.81 13.34
C VAL A 83 21.84 -4.80 14.40
N TYR A 84 22.33 -5.00 15.62
CA TYR A 84 22.12 -4.11 16.75
C TYR A 84 23.44 -3.47 17.17
N TYR A 85 23.37 -2.19 17.47
CA TYR A 85 24.41 -1.42 18.14
C TYR A 85 23.85 -0.93 19.47
N LEU A 86 24.31 -1.50 20.57
CA LEU A 86 23.74 -1.28 21.89
C LEU A 86 24.77 -0.61 22.81
N ALA A 87 24.33 0.32 23.67
CA ALA A 87 25.13 0.76 24.80
C ALA A 87 24.53 0.22 26.10
N ARG A 88 25.33 -0.57 26.81
CA ARG A 88 24.96 -1.20 28.09
C ARG A 88 26.10 -1.09 29.09
N GLY A 89 25.81 -1.37 30.35
CA GLY A 89 26.78 -1.27 31.44
C GLY A 89 27.04 0.16 31.91
N PRO A 90 27.73 0.31 33.05
CA PRO A 90 28.12 1.60 33.61
C PRO A 90 28.97 2.48 32.67
N GLY A 91 29.63 1.88 31.67
CA GLY A 91 30.45 2.60 30.69
C GLY A 91 29.68 3.13 29.47
N ALA A 92 28.37 2.84 29.35
CA ALA A 92 27.53 3.17 28.19
C ALA A 92 27.65 4.63 27.71
N ASN A 93 27.66 5.60 28.64
CA ASN A 93 27.78 7.03 28.32
C ASN A 93 29.14 7.45 27.75
N ASN A 94 30.16 6.59 27.86
CA ASN A 94 31.52 6.85 27.36
C ASN A 94 31.83 6.00 26.12
N THR A 95 30.81 5.45 25.48
CA THR A 95 30.96 4.65 24.26
C THR A 95 31.53 5.53 23.14
N ILE A 96 32.52 5.00 22.41
CA ILE A 96 33.16 5.69 21.28
C ILE A 96 32.85 4.96 19.96
N PRO A 97 32.85 5.66 18.81
CA PRO A 97 32.71 5.01 17.51
C PRO A 97 33.82 3.99 17.24
N TYR A 98 33.51 3.03 16.38
CA TYR A 98 34.50 2.08 15.88
C TYR A 98 35.56 2.82 15.07
N PRO A 99 36.86 2.64 15.36
CA PRO A 99 37.90 3.31 14.59
C PRO A 99 37.94 2.80 13.15
N GLU A 100 38.42 3.64 12.23
CA GLU A 100 38.62 3.24 10.84
C GLU A 100 39.55 2.03 10.77
N GLY A 101 39.19 1.03 9.95
CA GLY A 101 39.97 -0.21 9.83
C GLY A 101 39.71 -1.27 10.89
N PHE A 102 38.87 -0.98 11.90
CA PHE A 102 38.55 -1.93 12.98
C PHE A 102 37.86 -3.20 12.48
N ARG A 103 38.26 -4.34 13.05
CA ARG A 103 37.73 -5.68 12.74
C ARG A 103 37.71 -6.53 14.00
N MET A 104 36.78 -7.45 14.09
CA MET A 104 36.75 -8.43 15.19
C MET A 104 35.93 -9.65 14.81
N LEU A 105 36.18 -10.74 15.55
CA LEU A 105 35.43 -11.97 15.46
C LEU A 105 34.78 -12.30 16.81
N SER A 106 33.60 -12.89 16.76
CA SER A 106 32.95 -13.52 17.89
C SER A 106 32.62 -14.97 17.58
N GLY A 107 32.44 -15.80 18.61
CA GLY A 107 32.24 -17.24 18.47
C GLY A 107 33.55 -18.01 18.33
N ASP A 108 33.44 -19.29 17.99
CA ASP A 108 34.59 -20.17 17.72
C ASP A 108 34.15 -21.24 16.71
N LYS A 109 34.73 -21.22 15.50
CA LYS A 109 34.36 -22.17 14.43
C LYS A 109 34.69 -23.64 14.78
N GLY A 110 35.63 -23.88 15.67
CA GLY A 110 36.08 -25.22 16.09
C GLY A 110 35.19 -25.86 17.15
N ALA A 111 34.44 -25.08 17.92
CA ALA A 111 33.68 -25.58 19.06
C ALA A 111 32.59 -26.60 18.65
N ARG A 112 32.45 -27.66 19.44
CA ARG A 112 31.40 -28.70 19.31
C ARG A 112 30.74 -29.06 20.64
N SER A 113 31.07 -28.35 21.70
CA SER A 113 30.51 -28.50 23.04
C SER A 113 30.55 -27.16 23.79
N TYR A 114 29.80 -27.08 24.90
CA TYR A 114 29.74 -25.88 25.72
C TYR A 114 31.04 -25.71 26.53
N ASP A 115 31.65 -24.52 26.44
CA ASP A 115 32.81 -24.15 27.26
C ASP A 115 32.35 -23.58 28.62
N ASN A 116 32.59 -24.35 29.68
CA ASN A 116 32.34 -24.00 31.09
C ASN A 116 33.63 -23.61 31.83
N GLU A 117 34.75 -23.44 31.14
CA GLU A 117 36.05 -23.15 31.78
C GLU A 117 36.50 -21.71 31.51
N THR A 118 36.10 -21.14 30.37
CA THR A 118 36.48 -19.77 30.00
C THR A 118 35.39 -18.76 30.40
N TYR A 119 35.78 -17.80 31.23
CA TYR A 119 34.92 -16.74 31.72
C TYR A 119 35.45 -15.37 31.31
N THR A 120 34.52 -14.42 31.20
CA THR A 120 34.84 -13.00 31.16
C THR A 120 35.51 -12.54 32.47
N VAL A 121 36.01 -11.31 32.48
CA VAL A 121 36.62 -10.72 33.68
C VAL A 121 35.61 -9.81 34.36
N GLY A 122 35.24 -10.15 35.59
CA GLY A 122 34.29 -9.39 36.42
C GLY A 122 34.84 -8.99 37.79
N ASN A 123 33.97 -8.47 38.64
CA ASN A 123 34.23 -8.15 40.05
C ASN A 123 33.00 -8.49 40.92
N GLU A 124 33.02 -8.11 42.21
CA GLU A 124 31.92 -8.41 43.15
C GLU A 124 30.57 -7.78 42.74
N THR A 125 30.57 -6.65 42.05
CA THR A 125 29.35 -5.94 41.61
C THR A 125 28.88 -6.42 40.24
N TYR A 126 29.82 -6.71 39.35
CA TYR A 126 29.58 -7.16 37.99
C TYR A 126 30.26 -8.52 37.81
N PRO A 127 29.59 -9.63 38.16
CA PRO A 127 30.20 -10.95 38.14
C PRO A 127 30.60 -11.37 36.73
N ALA A 128 31.56 -12.28 36.64
CA ALA A 128 31.98 -12.87 35.38
C ALA A 128 30.95 -13.89 34.86
N THR A 129 30.70 -13.85 33.55
CA THR A 129 29.84 -14.77 32.81
C THR A 129 30.69 -15.71 31.92
N PRO A 130 30.30 -16.99 31.74
CA PRO A 130 30.93 -17.88 30.76
C PRO A 130 30.92 -17.26 29.35
N ILE A 131 32.06 -17.28 28.66
CA ILE A 131 32.16 -16.69 27.30
C ILE A 131 31.28 -17.44 26.30
N ALA A 132 30.96 -18.72 26.56
CA ALA A 132 30.04 -19.52 25.76
C ALA A 132 28.62 -18.92 25.65
N GLU A 133 28.19 -18.07 26.60
CA GLU A 133 26.87 -17.41 26.55
C GLU A 133 26.76 -16.32 25.47
N ARG A 134 27.86 -15.98 24.78
CA ARG A 134 27.84 -15.04 23.64
C ARG A 134 27.04 -15.55 22.44
N VAL A 135 26.85 -16.87 22.32
CA VAL A 135 26.09 -17.52 21.24
C VAL A 135 24.82 -18.11 21.83
N SER A 136 23.69 -17.86 21.18
CA SER A 136 22.43 -18.51 21.53
C SER A 136 21.56 -18.80 20.32
N PHE A 137 20.65 -19.75 20.48
CA PHE A 137 19.69 -20.20 19.49
C PHE A 137 18.29 -20.16 20.07
N VAL A 138 17.33 -19.73 19.25
CA VAL A 138 15.92 -19.69 19.58
C VAL A 138 15.13 -20.27 18.42
N CYS A 139 14.29 -21.25 18.71
CA CYS A 139 13.27 -21.71 17.77
C CYS A 139 12.09 -20.74 17.81
N LEU A 140 11.73 -20.09 16.69
CA LEU A 140 10.68 -19.08 16.68
C LEU A 140 9.29 -19.73 16.46
N PRO A 141 8.38 -19.67 17.45
CA PRO A 141 7.06 -20.28 17.35
C PRO A 141 6.03 -19.33 16.73
N ASP A 142 4.86 -19.85 16.42
CA ASP A 142 3.62 -19.06 16.31
C ASP A 142 3.08 -18.78 17.73
N GLY A 143 3.67 -17.82 18.44
CA GLY A 143 3.25 -17.51 19.81
C GLY A 143 4.30 -16.80 20.68
N PRO A 144 4.22 -16.94 22.02
CA PRO A 144 5.16 -16.28 22.93
C PRO A 144 6.60 -16.78 22.72
N PRO A 145 7.61 -15.95 23.01
CA PRO A 145 9.01 -16.29 22.79
C PRO A 145 9.42 -17.55 23.57
N LEU A 146 10.12 -18.47 22.91
CA LEU A 146 10.73 -19.64 23.53
C LEU A 146 12.05 -19.28 24.22
N PRO A 147 12.52 -20.12 25.17
CA PRO A 147 13.85 -19.96 25.77
C PRO A 147 14.98 -19.99 24.74
N THR A 148 16.08 -19.32 25.07
CA THR A 148 17.36 -19.39 24.35
C THR A 148 18.17 -20.61 24.82
N TYR A 149 18.93 -21.20 23.89
CA TYR A 149 19.83 -22.33 24.16
C TYR A 149 21.23 -22.04 23.59
N PRO A 150 22.33 -22.53 24.19
CA PRO A 150 23.68 -22.24 23.71
C PRO A 150 24.13 -23.11 22.53
N TYR A 151 23.21 -23.88 21.94
CA TYR A 151 23.44 -24.81 20.83
C TYR A 151 22.18 -24.92 19.98
N MET A 152 22.30 -25.54 18.81
CA MET A 152 21.18 -25.84 17.93
C MET A 152 20.29 -26.91 18.58
N PHE A 153 19.35 -26.46 19.40
CA PHE A 153 18.53 -27.30 20.27
C PHE A 153 17.31 -27.89 19.57
N ASP A 154 16.61 -27.06 18.78
CA ASP A 154 15.41 -27.43 18.04
C ASP A 154 15.46 -26.75 16.67
N THR A 155 15.20 -27.54 15.64
CA THR A 155 15.24 -27.12 14.23
C THR A 155 13.88 -27.28 13.55
N ASN A 156 12.82 -27.60 14.31
CA ASN A 156 11.44 -27.64 13.84
C ASN A 156 10.74 -26.33 14.21
N CYS A 157 11.05 -25.27 13.46
CA CYS A 157 10.74 -23.90 13.86
C CYS A 157 9.88 -23.19 12.82
N THR A 158 8.58 -23.07 13.11
CA THR A 158 7.57 -22.52 12.18
C THR A 158 7.98 -21.18 11.57
N ASN A 159 8.56 -20.27 12.38
CA ASN A 159 9.02 -18.94 11.93
C ASN A 159 10.53 -18.85 11.71
N GLY A 160 11.21 -20.00 11.63
CA GLY A 160 12.66 -20.12 11.48
C GLY A 160 13.40 -20.30 12.80
N MET A 161 14.64 -20.78 12.69
CA MET A 161 15.58 -20.88 13.80
C MET A 161 16.46 -19.62 13.81
N ARG A 162 16.40 -18.87 14.91
CA ARG A 162 17.23 -17.68 15.10
C ARG A 162 18.52 -18.08 15.80
N ALA A 163 19.66 -17.86 15.14
CA ALA A 163 20.98 -17.88 15.76
C ALA A 163 21.36 -16.44 16.16
N GLN A 164 21.99 -16.28 17.30
CA GLN A 164 22.30 -14.99 17.89
C GLN A 164 23.76 -14.98 18.34
N ILE A 165 24.44 -13.85 18.15
CA ILE A 165 25.82 -13.70 18.60
C ILE A 165 26.14 -12.28 19.06
N CYS A 166 26.68 -12.17 20.27
CA CYS A 166 27.22 -10.94 20.85
C CYS A 166 28.71 -10.82 20.54
N PHE A 167 29.14 -9.62 20.18
CA PHE A 167 30.56 -9.30 20.04
C PHE A 167 31.11 -8.59 21.28
N GLN A 168 32.43 -8.58 21.35
CA GLN A 168 33.21 -7.86 22.35
C GLN A 168 32.93 -6.35 22.25
N SER A 169 32.86 -5.69 23.40
CA SER A 169 32.56 -4.25 23.48
C SER A 169 33.67 -3.43 24.10
N CYS A 170 34.75 -4.05 24.56
CA CYS A 170 35.86 -3.38 25.22
C CYS A 170 37.09 -3.43 24.32
N TRP A 171 37.69 -2.29 24.02
CA TRP A 171 38.84 -2.15 23.12
C TRP A 171 40.07 -1.65 23.86
N ASN A 172 41.24 -2.19 23.50
CA ASN A 172 42.52 -1.84 24.12
C ASN A 172 43.01 -0.42 23.78
N GLY A 173 42.39 0.24 22.79
CA GLY A 173 42.71 1.61 22.38
C GLY A 173 43.86 1.75 21.39
N VAL A 174 44.42 0.63 20.92
CA VAL A 174 45.64 0.60 20.12
C VAL A 174 45.45 -0.19 18.84
N ASP A 175 45.05 -1.46 18.95
CA ASP A 175 45.10 -2.40 17.85
C ASP A 175 43.75 -2.51 17.15
N LEU A 176 43.72 -2.31 15.82
CA LEU A 176 42.48 -2.39 15.04
C LEU A 176 42.05 -3.83 14.76
N TYR A 177 42.98 -4.78 14.83
CA TYR A 177 42.76 -6.21 14.69
C TYR A 177 43.98 -6.98 15.17
N LEU A 178 43.76 -8.03 15.97
CA LEU A 178 44.74 -9.07 16.25
C LEU A 178 44.11 -10.44 15.92
N PRO A 179 44.84 -11.38 15.28
CA PRO A 179 44.28 -12.68 14.89
C PRO A 179 43.74 -13.54 16.04
N ASP A 180 44.22 -13.30 17.26
CA ASP A 180 43.76 -13.97 18.48
C ASP A 180 42.62 -13.21 19.20
N ASN A 181 42.11 -12.12 18.59
CA ASN A 181 41.13 -11.19 19.14
C ASN A 181 41.52 -10.53 20.48
N SER A 182 42.80 -10.57 20.88
CA SER A 182 43.23 -9.99 22.17
C SER A 182 43.14 -8.46 22.23
N HIS A 183 42.91 -7.78 21.09
CA HIS A 183 42.64 -6.34 21.03
C HIS A 183 41.26 -5.96 21.57
N VAL A 184 40.35 -6.93 21.71
CA VAL A 184 39.01 -6.74 22.23
C VAL A 184 38.68 -7.69 23.39
N ALA A 185 37.72 -7.30 24.22
CA ALA A 185 37.19 -8.13 25.30
C ALA A 185 35.68 -7.92 25.49
N TYR A 186 35.00 -8.95 25.97
CA TYR A 186 33.61 -8.85 26.39
C TYR A 186 33.48 -7.97 27.65
N LEU A 187 32.31 -7.37 27.82
CA LEU A 187 31.91 -6.89 29.15
C LEU A 187 31.78 -8.08 30.09
N SER A 188 31.88 -7.85 31.41
CA SER A 188 31.79 -8.91 32.42
C SER A 188 30.53 -9.78 32.32
N GLY A 189 29.43 -9.24 31.78
CA GLY A 189 28.18 -9.94 31.52
C GLY A 189 27.96 -10.27 30.04
N ILE A 190 29.01 -10.37 29.23
CA ILE A 190 28.98 -10.45 27.75
C ILE A 190 28.56 -9.14 27.10
N ASP A 191 27.32 -8.72 27.29
CA ASP A 191 26.71 -7.53 26.70
C ASP A 191 26.34 -6.47 27.74
N ASP A 192 26.62 -6.68 29.02
CA ASP A 192 26.41 -5.73 30.11
C ASP A 192 27.56 -5.81 31.14
N GLY A 193 27.68 -4.79 31.99
CA GLY A 193 28.70 -4.72 33.04
C GLY A 193 29.94 -3.92 32.63
N ILE A 194 31.12 -4.32 33.13
CA ILE A 194 32.35 -3.52 33.02
C ILE A 194 33.35 -4.10 32.04
N CYS A 195 34.19 -3.21 31.49
CA CYS A 195 35.37 -3.63 30.75
C CYS A 195 36.48 -4.14 31.68
N PRO A 196 37.24 -5.17 31.24
CA PRO A 196 38.42 -5.62 31.97
C PRO A 196 39.52 -4.56 32.05
N PRO A 197 40.43 -4.66 33.03
CA PRO A 197 41.68 -3.91 33.03
C PRO A 197 42.45 -4.09 31.70
N GLY A 198 42.94 -2.99 31.13
CA GLY A 198 43.65 -3.00 29.84
C GLY A 198 42.78 -2.62 28.63
N TYR A 199 41.45 -2.52 28.81
CA TYR A 199 40.51 -2.15 27.75
C TYR A 199 39.74 -0.88 28.14
N PRO A 200 40.36 0.31 27.98
CA PRO A 200 39.83 1.56 28.53
C PRO A 200 38.67 2.15 27.72
N PHE A 201 38.43 1.67 26.49
CA PHE A 201 37.40 2.20 25.61
C PHE A 201 36.27 1.20 25.43
N GLN A 202 35.05 1.67 25.62
CA GLN A 202 33.85 0.90 25.29
C GLN A 202 33.40 1.26 23.87
N LEU A 203 33.17 0.25 23.04
CA LEU A 203 32.56 0.32 21.73
C LEU A 203 31.06 -0.04 21.85
N PRO A 204 30.20 0.39 20.92
CA PRO A 204 28.81 -0.04 20.90
C PRO A 204 28.77 -1.56 20.78
N THR A 205 28.06 -2.25 21.66
CA THR A 205 27.93 -3.71 21.61
C THR A 205 27.23 -4.10 20.30
N LEU A 206 27.99 -4.75 19.43
CA LEU A 206 27.46 -5.35 18.22
C LEU A 206 26.79 -6.67 18.58
N PHE A 207 25.52 -6.80 18.23
CA PHE A 207 24.75 -8.02 18.41
C PHE A 207 24.05 -8.37 17.10
N LEU A 208 24.22 -9.61 16.64
CA LEU A 208 23.62 -10.09 15.40
C LEU A 208 22.54 -11.11 15.73
N GLU A 209 21.39 -10.96 15.09
CA GLU A 209 20.36 -11.98 15.00
C GLU A 209 20.24 -12.46 13.56
N VAL A 210 20.32 -13.76 13.36
CA VAL A 210 20.27 -14.39 12.05
C VAL A 210 19.13 -15.40 12.02
N ASN A 211 18.19 -15.25 11.09
CA ASN A 211 17.07 -16.18 10.96
C ASN A 211 17.29 -17.16 9.80
N TYR A 212 17.41 -18.44 10.13
CA TYR A 212 17.46 -19.55 9.16
C TYR A 212 16.06 -20.15 9.00
N ALA A 213 15.53 -20.14 7.78
CA ALA A 213 14.20 -20.66 7.47
C ALA A 213 14.22 -22.19 7.33
N VAL A 214 14.49 -22.88 8.44
CA VAL A 214 14.64 -24.34 8.52
C VAL A 214 13.43 -25.10 7.96
N GLU A 215 12.21 -24.61 8.14
CA GLU A 215 10.97 -25.20 7.59
C GLU A 215 10.79 -25.02 6.09
N GLN A 216 11.57 -24.14 5.44
CA GLN A 216 11.53 -23.93 4.00
C GLN A 216 12.44 -24.88 3.23
N VAL A 217 13.18 -25.75 3.92
CA VAL A 217 13.97 -26.81 3.28
C VAL A 217 13.03 -27.86 2.68
N PRO A 218 13.13 -28.14 1.36
CA PRO A 218 12.26 -29.11 0.71
C PRO A 218 12.64 -30.55 1.08
N ASP A 219 11.62 -31.41 1.18
CA ASP A 219 11.75 -32.87 1.27
C ASP A 219 12.68 -33.37 2.41
N GLN A 220 12.63 -32.71 3.58
CA GLN A 220 13.39 -33.14 4.76
C GLN A 220 13.20 -34.65 5.03
N THR A 221 14.33 -35.36 5.18
CA THR A 221 14.39 -36.80 5.36
C THR A 221 14.48 -37.20 6.85
N PRO A 222 13.99 -38.39 7.25
CA PRO A 222 14.08 -38.85 8.64
C PRO A 222 15.50 -38.98 9.21
N ASN A 223 16.51 -39.11 8.35
CA ASN A 223 17.93 -39.22 8.73
C ASN A 223 18.72 -37.94 8.43
N GLY A 224 18.07 -36.87 7.98
CA GLY A 224 18.74 -35.63 7.67
C GLY A 224 18.99 -34.77 8.91
N GLN A 225 19.87 -33.81 8.78
CA GLN A 225 20.29 -32.93 9.86
C GLN A 225 20.69 -31.55 9.32
N PHE A 226 20.61 -30.54 10.18
CA PHE A 226 21.17 -29.23 9.90
C PHE A 226 22.66 -29.21 10.26
N VAL A 227 23.46 -28.53 9.45
CA VAL A 227 24.91 -28.44 9.63
C VAL A 227 25.41 -27.10 9.14
N PHE A 228 26.13 -26.35 9.97
CA PHE A 228 26.80 -25.14 9.52
C PHE A 228 27.96 -25.48 8.58
N SER A 229 28.27 -24.55 7.67
CA SER A 229 29.20 -24.74 6.56
C SER A 229 30.62 -25.14 6.97
N GLN A 230 31.05 -24.89 8.21
CA GLN A 230 32.30 -25.38 8.82
C GLN A 230 32.20 -26.82 9.38
N GLY A 231 31.11 -27.53 9.09
CA GLY A 231 30.90 -28.93 9.46
C GLY A 231 30.43 -29.10 10.90
N ASP A 232 29.65 -28.15 11.41
CA ASP A 232 29.10 -28.18 12.78
C ASP A 232 27.60 -28.50 12.79
N PRO A 233 27.19 -29.71 13.19
CA PRO A 233 25.78 -30.06 13.39
C PRO A 233 25.28 -29.74 14.81
N THR A 234 26.13 -29.21 15.69
CA THR A 234 25.79 -28.95 17.10
C THR A 234 25.34 -27.50 17.34
N GLY A 235 25.85 -26.54 16.57
CA GLY A 235 25.62 -25.11 16.73
C GLY A 235 26.62 -24.39 17.63
N TYR A 236 27.43 -25.10 18.42
CA TYR A 236 28.47 -24.48 19.25
C TYR A 236 29.54 -23.76 18.42
N GLY A 237 29.75 -24.20 17.18
CA GLY A 237 30.70 -23.65 16.23
C GLY A 237 30.24 -22.33 15.58
N PHE A 238 29.06 -21.82 15.93
CA PHE A 238 28.52 -20.59 15.36
C PHE A 238 29.41 -19.40 15.73
N HIS A 239 29.69 -18.57 14.73
CA HIS A 239 30.57 -17.43 14.84
C HIS A 239 30.07 -16.31 13.95
N GLY A 240 30.61 -15.13 14.21
CA GLY A 240 30.29 -13.94 13.45
C GLY A 240 31.53 -13.08 13.31
N ASP A 241 31.55 -12.34 12.22
CA ASP A 241 32.68 -11.54 11.81
C ASP A 241 32.21 -10.13 11.50
N PHE A 242 33.08 -9.16 11.79
CA PHE A 242 32.81 -7.75 11.55
C PHE A 242 34.00 -7.06 10.89
N LEU A 243 33.72 -6.36 9.80
CA LEU A 243 34.61 -5.40 9.17
C LEU A 243 33.92 -4.04 9.16
N ASN A 244 34.48 -3.06 9.87
CA ASN A 244 33.94 -1.71 9.92
C ASN A 244 33.90 -1.08 8.52
N GLY A 245 32.79 -0.40 8.24
CA GLY A 245 32.58 0.41 7.04
C GLY A 245 31.58 1.54 7.29
N TRP A 246 31.40 1.95 8.55
CA TRP A 246 30.57 3.11 8.89
C TRP A 246 31.16 4.41 8.34
N ASP A 247 30.29 5.33 7.92
CA ASP A 247 30.63 6.74 7.84
C ASP A 247 31.02 7.23 9.25
N PRO A 248 32.28 7.67 9.47
CA PRO A 248 32.76 8.00 10.80
C PRO A 248 31.98 9.14 11.47
N ALA A 249 31.53 10.13 10.70
CA ALA A 249 30.81 11.27 11.22
C ALA A 249 29.37 10.90 11.60
N LEU A 250 28.71 10.09 10.77
CA LEU A 250 27.37 9.58 11.06
C LEU A 250 27.36 8.69 12.30
N GLN A 251 28.31 7.74 12.41
CA GLN A 251 28.37 6.86 13.57
C GLN A 251 28.64 7.65 14.84
N ALA A 252 29.60 8.60 14.82
CA ALA A 252 29.86 9.46 15.97
C ALA A 252 28.61 10.26 16.38
N ALA A 253 27.87 10.82 15.42
CA ALA A 253 26.64 11.56 15.69
C ALA A 253 25.51 10.67 16.24
N ALA A 254 25.35 9.45 15.72
CA ALA A 254 24.38 8.48 16.21
C ALA A 254 24.68 8.03 17.64
N ILE A 255 25.97 7.83 17.97
CA ILE A 255 26.41 7.50 19.33
C ILE A 255 26.07 8.62 20.30
N ASP A 256 26.45 9.85 19.96
CA ASP A 256 26.23 11.04 20.81
C ASP A 256 24.74 11.33 21.04
N GLN A 257 23.90 11.17 20.01
CA GLN A 257 22.52 11.62 20.05
C GLN A 257 21.52 10.52 20.43
N CYS A 258 21.84 9.25 20.20
CA CYS A 258 20.81 8.20 20.11
C CYS A 258 21.16 6.88 20.81
N LEU A 259 22.45 6.56 21.02
CA LEU A 259 22.83 5.22 21.49
C LEU A 259 22.40 4.95 22.94
N VAL A 260 22.30 5.99 23.77
CA VAL A 260 21.86 5.88 25.17
C VAL A 260 20.48 6.52 25.34
N GLY A 261 19.55 5.80 25.98
CA GLY A 261 18.23 6.31 26.36
C GLY A 261 17.06 5.85 25.49
N ASP A 262 17.31 5.08 24.43
CA ASP A 262 16.29 4.32 23.69
C ASP A 262 16.45 2.81 23.97
N GLU A 263 15.61 2.27 24.84
CA GLU A 263 15.62 0.84 25.19
C GLU A 263 15.13 -0.07 24.04
N PHE A 264 14.48 0.49 23.03
CA PHE A 264 13.84 -0.26 21.94
C PHE A 264 14.60 -0.14 20.61
N GLY A 265 15.61 0.73 20.51
CA GLY A 265 16.44 0.89 19.32
C GLY A 265 15.66 1.32 18.08
N VAL A 266 14.66 2.20 18.25
CA VAL A 266 13.78 2.63 17.17
C VAL A 266 14.50 3.67 16.31
N ILE A 267 14.92 3.28 15.11
CA ILE A 267 15.71 4.12 14.18
C ILE A 267 15.07 5.51 13.97
N GLN A 268 13.74 5.56 13.85
CA GLN A 268 13.00 6.79 13.57
C GLN A 268 13.06 7.81 14.72
N ASN A 269 13.39 7.38 15.94
CA ASN A 269 13.60 8.28 17.07
C ASN A 269 14.96 9.00 17.01
N CYS A 270 15.89 8.52 16.17
CA CYS A 270 17.22 9.08 16.00
C CYS A 270 17.29 9.94 14.72
N PRO A 271 17.27 11.29 14.79
CA PRO A 271 17.17 12.13 13.60
C PRO A 271 18.30 11.91 12.59
N VAL A 272 19.53 11.64 13.07
CA VAL A 272 20.69 11.39 12.19
C VAL A 272 20.62 10.04 11.48
N LEU A 273 20.10 9.00 12.13
CA LEU A 273 19.90 7.69 11.49
C LEU A 273 18.66 7.71 10.58
N ASN A 274 17.56 8.30 11.01
CA ASN A 274 16.34 8.44 10.22
C ASN A 274 16.56 9.18 8.90
N ALA A 275 17.51 10.13 8.84
CA ALA A 275 17.90 10.81 7.61
C ALA A 275 18.65 9.90 6.61
N ASN A 276 19.15 8.75 7.07
CA ASN A 276 19.87 7.75 6.27
C ASN A 276 19.10 6.42 6.19
N ASP A 277 17.89 6.36 6.74
CA ASP A 277 17.04 5.17 6.76
C ASP A 277 16.39 4.97 5.39
N THR A 278 16.45 3.76 4.86
CA THR A 278 15.75 3.34 3.65
C THR A 278 15.03 2.04 3.90
N ASN A 279 13.77 1.96 3.45
CA ASN A 279 13.03 0.69 3.36
C ASN A 279 13.36 -0.08 2.07
N GLY A 280 14.26 0.44 1.24
CA GLY A 280 14.66 -0.11 -0.05
C GLY A 280 15.97 -0.87 -0.03
N TYR A 281 16.66 -1.00 1.11
CA TYR A 281 18.00 -1.58 1.21
C TYR A 281 18.19 -2.90 0.44
N ALA A 282 17.23 -3.83 0.52
CA ALA A 282 17.30 -5.14 -0.14
C ALA A 282 17.13 -5.04 -1.67
N VAL A 283 16.38 -4.04 -2.13
CA VAL A 283 16.10 -3.79 -3.54
C VAL A 283 17.20 -2.93 -4.16
N ASN A 284 17.66 -1.92 -3.42
CA ASN A 284 18.74 -1.00 -3.79
C ASN A 284 20.09 -1.71 -3.84
N CYS A 285 20.28 -2.71 -2.99
CA CYS A 285 21.51 -3.48 -2.86
C CYS A 285 21.21 -4.99 -2.80
N PRO A 286 20.80 -5.59 -3.92
CA PRO A 286 20.52 -7.02 -3.97
C PRO A 286 21.83 -7.84 -3.87
N GLU A 287 21.68 -9.12 -3.55
CA GLU A 287 22.81 -10.05 -3.50
C GLU A 287 23.62 -10.02 -4.81
N ARG A 288 24.94 -9.88 -4.67
CA ARG A 288 25.86 -9.78 -5.80
C ARG A 288 26.22 -11.17 -6.33
N PRO A 289 26.63 -11.28 -7.62
CA PRO A 289 27.06 -12.55 -8.18
C PRO A 289 28.19 -13.22 -7.37
N PRO A 290 28.28 -14.57 -7.41
CA PRO A 290 29.35 -15.31 -6.73
C PRO A 290 30.75 -14.87 -7.19
N GLN A 291 31.62 -14.60 -6.22
CA GLN A 291 33.02 -14.20 -6.44
C GLN A 291 33.99 -15.40 -6.50
N ILE A 292 33.54 -16.57 -6.07
CA ILE A 292 34.33 -17.81 -6.05
C ILE A 292 33.65 -18.80 -7.00
N GLY A 293 34.43 -19.41 -7.88
CA GLY A 293 33.99 -20.40 -8.87
C GLY A 293 33.67 -21.77 -8.28
N GLU A 294 33.01 -21.81 -7.13
CA GLU A 294 32.56 -23.01 -6.42
C GLU A 294 31.06 -22.88 -6.15
N PRO A 295 30.23 -23.89 -6.50
CA PRO A 295 28.81 -23.87 -6.14
C PRO A 295 28.64 -23.90 -4.62
N VAL A 296 27.89 -22.93 -4.09
CA VAL A 296 27.60 -22.80 -2.65
C VAL A 296 26.11 -22.82 -2.30
N LYS A 297 25.25 -22.74 -3.32
CA LYS A 297 23.78 -22.75 -3.21
C LYS A 297 23.19 -23.81 -4.12
N GLY A 298 21.96 -24.22 -3.83
CA GLY A 298 21.25 -25.29 -4.50
C GLY A 298 21.64 -26.67 -3.96
N LEU A 299 21.26 -27.72 -4.68
CA LEU A 299 21.61 -29.09 -4.32
C LEU A 299 23.10 -29.34 -4.58
N LEU A 300 23.84 -29.75 -3.55
CA LEU A 300 25.28 -30.00 -3.55
C LEU A 300 25.57 -31.46 -3.20
N ASP A 301 26.65 -32.01 -3.76
CA ASP A 301 27.11 -33.38 -3.46
C ASP A 301 28.09 -33.47 -2.27
N GLN A 302 28.46 -32.32 -1.70
CA GLN A 302 29.34 -32.18 -0.54
C GLN A 302 29.28 -30.74 -0.01
N LEU A 303 29.72 -30.53 1.23
CA LEU A 303 29.95 -29.18 1.75
C LEU A 303 31.11 -28.51 0.98
N PRO A 304 30.95 -27.25 0.53
CA PRO A 304 32.03 -26.50 -0.13
C PRO A 304 33.25 -26.35 0.78
N GLY A 305 34.45 -26.39 0.21
CA GLY A 305 35.71 -26.31 0.97
C GLY A 305 36.24 -27.62 1.56
N CYS A 306 35.78 -28.77 1.05
CA CYS A 306 36.20 -30.11 1.51
C CYS A 306 35.92 -30.35 3.00
N ILE A 307 34.88 -29.70 3.52
CA ILE A 307 34.55 -29.72 4.93
C ILE A 307 34.01 -31.09 5.33
N THR A 308 34.46 -31.61 6.48
CA THR A 308 33.93 -32.84 7.06
C THR A 308 33.16 -32.54 8.35
N ILE A 309 32.00 -33.19 8.50
CA ILE A 309 31.12 -33.01 9.66
C ILE A 309 31.78 -33.63 10.90
N THR A 310 31.79 -32.88 12.00
CA THR A 310 32.34 -33.31 13.29
C THR A 310 31.32 -33.05 14.39
N TYR A 311 31.13 -34.03 15.28
CA TYR A 311 29.99 -34.07 16.22
C TYR A 311 30.34 -33.69 17.66
N GLY A 312 31.63 -33.46 17.96
CA GLY A 312 32.10 -33.23 19.32
C GLY A 312 32.16 -34.48 20.21
N PRO A 313 32.42 -34.32 21.51
CA PRO A 313 32.54 -33.03 22.22
C PRO A 313 33.87 -32.30 21.99
N ASP A 314 34.89 -33.00 21.48
CA ASP A 314 36.19 -32.42 21.15
C ASP A 314 36.05 -31.35 20.06
N GLU A 315 36.91 -30.34 20.10
CA GLU A 315 37.00 -29.33 19.04
C GLU A 315 37.26 -29.99 17.67
N ALA A 316 36.68 -29.40 16.63
CA ALA A 316 36.90 -29.84 15.27
C ALA A 316 38.39 -29.69 14.89
N PRO A 317 39.06 -30.76 14.43
CA PRO A 317 40.46 -30.67 14.04
C PRO A 317 40.59 -29.76 12.82
N ALA A 318 41.69 -29.00 12.72
CA ALA A 318 41.92 -28.12 11.57
C ALA A 318 41.80 -28.84 10.20
N SER A 319 42.17 -30.13 10.15
CA SER A 319 42.04 -30.96 8.95
C SER A 319 40.61 -31.22 8.49
N SER A 320 39.60 -31.08 9.35
CA SER A 320 38.19 -31.18 8.94
C SER A 320 37.65 -29.91 8.30
N MET A 321 38.40 -28.80 8.39
CA MET A 321 38.04 -27.48 7.87
C MET A 321 38.97 -27.00 6.74
N SER A 322 39.68 -27.93 6.08
CA SER A 322 40.65 -27.61 5.04
C SER A 322 40.66 -28.66 3.95
N CYS A 323 40.79 -28.23 2.69
CA CYS A 323 41.04 -29.15 1.58
C CYS A 323 42.47 -29.75 1.65
N PRO A 324 42.63 -31.03 1.24
CA PRO A 324 43.96 -31.59 0.99
C PRO A 324 44.71 -30.77 -0.07
N GLU A 325 46.03 -30.62 0.06
CA GLU A 325 46.87 -29.86 -0.89
C GLU A 325 46.75 -30.33 -2.35
N SER A 326 46.33 -31.59 -2.57
CA SER A 326 46.11 -32.16 -3.90
C SER A 326 44.84 -31.65 -4.59
N VAL A 327 43.89 -31.06 -3.85
CA VAL A 327 42.63 -30.54 -4.41
C VAL A 327 42.88 -29.11 -4.89
N PRO A 328 42.68 -28.82 -6.19
CA PRO A 328 42.82 -27.45 -6.69
C PRO A 328 41.85 -26.50 -6.00
N LEU A 329 42.35 -25.32 -5.60
CA LEU A 329 41.50 -24.26 -5.08
C LEU A 329 40.56 -23.74 -6.18
N PRO A 330 39.33 -23.33 -5.80
CA PRO A 330 38.42 -22.71 -6.75
C PRO A 330 38.98 -21.38 -7.27
N SER A 331 38.62 -21.03 -8.49
CA SER A 331 39.03 -19.75 -9.10
C SER A 331 38.31 -18.58 -8.45
N VAL A 332 39.03 -17.48 -8.19
CA VAL A 332 38.44 -16.19 -7.83
C VAL A 332 37.95 -15.52 -9.12
N THR A 333 36.64 -15.30 -9.25
CA THR A 333 36.00 -14.73 -10.45
C THR A 333 35.95 -13.20 -10.40
N SER A 334 35.73 -12.61 -9.21
CA SER A 334 35.88 -11.17 -8.94
C SER A 334 36.23 -10.93 -7.47
N THR A 335 36.74 -9.74 -7.14
CA THR A 335 37.13 -9.37 -5.75
C THR A 335 36.49 -8.06 -5.27
N MET A 336 36.00 -7.24 -6.19
CA MET A 336 35.19 -6.05 -5.92
C MET A 336 34.18 -5.89 -7.04
N ASN A 337 33.02 -5.32 -6.73
CA ASN A 337 31.90 -5.26 -7.65
C ASN A 337 31.51 -3.84 -8.09
N SER A 338 31.89 -2.76 -7.38
CA SER A 338 31.52 -1.42 -7.84
C SER A 338 32.27 -0.24 -7.20
N ILE A 339 32.10 0.95 -7.81
CA ILE A 339 32.54 2.26 -7.33
C ILE A 339 31.28 3.03 -6.88
N PRO A 340 31.33 3.84 -5.81
CA PRO A 340 30.19 4.65 -5.38
C PRO A 340 29.69 5.56 -6.49
N ARG A 341 28.38 5.58 -6.67
CA ARG A 341 27.70 6.54 -7.52
C ARG A 341 26.90 7.48 -6.64
N ALA A 342 27.00 8.78 -6.89
CA ALA A 342 26.17 9.74 -6.20
C ALA A 342 24.70 9.46 -6.52
N THR A 343 23.83 9.50 -5.51
CA THR A 343 22.39 9.50 -5.71
C THR A 343 21.96 10.91 -6.09
N ALA A 344 21.39 11.06 -7.29
CA ALA A 344 20.70 12.25 -7.72
C ALA A 344 19.21 12.11 -7.37
N SER A 345 18.76 12.95 -6.43
CA SER A 345 17.35 13.06 -6.08
C SER A 345 17.00 14.53 -5.89
N PRO A 346 15.82 14.99 -6.35
CA PRO A 346 15.34 16.32 -6.02
C PRO A 346 15.00 16.40 -4.52
N SER A 347 15.50 17.45 -3.87
CA SER A 347 15.37 17.63 -2.41
C SER A 347 14.22 18.56 -2.03
N ALA A 348 13.63 19.28 -2.99
CA ALA A 348 12.62 20.28 -2.73
C ALA A 348 11.51 20.32 -3.80
N TYR A 349 10.30 20.65 -3.36
CA TYR A 349 9.16 20.96 -4.22
C TYR A 349 9.51 22.07 -5.22
N GLY A 350 9.12 21.88 -6.49
CA GLY A 350 9.36 22.82 -7.58
C GLY A 350 10.77 22.78 -8.15
N GLN A 351 11.67 21.95 -7.62
CA GLN A 351 13.00 21.77 -8.19
C GLN A 351 12.92 21.06 -9.55
N GLN A 352 13.62 21.57 -10.55
CA GLN A 352 13.74 20.87 -11.84
C GLN A 352 14.58 19.60 -11.71
N PHE A 353 14.08 18.49 -12.24
CA PHE A 353 14.77 17.21 -12.22
C PHE A 353 14.36 16.33 -13.40
N GLY A 354 15.32 15.60 -13.97
CA GLY A 354 15.09 14.81 -15.18
C GLY A 354 15.22 15.66 -16.45
N LEU A 355 14.21 15.63 -17.31
CA LEU A 355 14.13 16.41 -18.54
C LEU A 355 13.93 17.92 -18.25
N PRO A 356 14.27 18.81 -19.21
CA PRO A 356 13.94 20.23 -19.09
C PRO A 356 12.43 20.45 -18.90
N GLN A 357 12.06 21.46 -18.11
CA GLN A 357 10.66 21.81 -17.82
C GLN A 357 9.88 20.70 -17.10
N GLN A 358 10.56 19.90 -16.28
CA GLN A 358 9.94 18.95 -15.36
C GLN A 358 10.27 19.35 -13.92
N GLU A 359 9.24 19.58 -13.11
CA GLU A 359 9.38 19.98 -11.71
C GLU A 359 8.97 18.86 -10.78
N TYR A 360 9.80 18.59 -9.77
CA TYR A 360 9.50 17.62 -8.71
C TYR A 360 8.42 18.17 -7.78
N LEU A 361 7.37 17.39 -7.54
CA LEU A 361 6.26 17.76 -6.66
C LEU A 361 6.32 17.09 -5.29
N GLY A 362 7.23 16.14 -5.10
CA GLY A 362 7.41 15.44 -3.84
C GLY A 362 7.19 13.93 -3.94
N CYS A 363 7.33 13.29 -2.78
CA CYS A 363 7.03 11.88 -2.57
C CYS A 363 5.63 11.77 -1.99
N PHE A 364 4.76 11.04 -2.67
CA PHE A 364 3.37 10.87 -2.30
C PHE A 364 3.15 9.45 -1.77
N ASN A 365 2.30 9.32 -0.76
CA ASN A 365 1.79 8.02 -0.35
C ASN A 365 0.85 7.48 -1.46
N ASP A 366 1.24 6.35 -2.05
CA ASP A 366 0.56 5.64 -3.13
C ASP A 366 -0.02 4.29 -2.66
N SER A 367 -0.38 4.20 -1.38
CA SER A 367 -0.86 2.94 -0.81
C SER A 367 -2.16 2.46 -1.49
N ALA A 368 -2.10 1.24 -2.02
CA ALA A 368 -3.16 0.55 -2.78
C ALA A 368 -4.48 0.28 -2.02
N ALA A 369 -4.61 0.76 -0.78
CA ALA A 369 -5.86 0.71 -0.01
C ALA A 369 -6.85 1.83 -0.40
N GLY A 370 -6.53 2.64 -1.42
CA GLY A 370 -7.37 3.68 -2.03
C GLY A 370 -7.05 3.90 -3.51
N ILE A 371 -7.52 5.02 -4.07
CA ILE A 371 -7.19 5.47 -5.45
C ILE A 371 -5.73 5.97 -5.44
N ARG A 372 -4.87 5.55 -6.40
CA ARG A 372 -3.45 5.99 -6.44
C ARG A 372 -3.31 7.50 -6.64
N THR A 373 -2.10 7.99 -6.57
CA THR A 373 -1.73 9.39 -6.81
C THR A 373 -1.89 9.76 -8.29
N LEU A 374 -1.48 8.86 -9.19
CA LEU A 374 -1.60 8.97 -10.66
C LEU A 374 -2.17 7.64 -11.19
N ASN A 375 -3.29 7.64 -11.92
CA ASN A 375 -4.00 6.41 -12.28
C ASN A 375 -4.31 6.22 -13.77
N GLU A 376 -4.17 7.25 -14.60
CA GLU A 376 -4.72 7.22 -15.96
C GLU A 376 -4.03 6.18 -16.88
N ILE A 377 -2.69 6.09 -16.82
CA ILE A 377 -1.95 5.01 -17.47
C ILE A 377 -0.72 4.65 -16.63
N SER A 378 -0.36 3.37 -16.67
CA SER A 378 0.85 2.85 -16.07
C SER A 378 1.61 1.93 -17.02
N VAL A 379 2.93 1.88 -16.90
CA VAL A 379 3.80 0.94 -17.60
C VAL A 379 4.95 0.51 -16.70
N THR A 380 5.38 -0.74 -16.85
CA THR A 380 6.49 -1.33 -16.10
C THR A 380 7.68 -1.60 -17.02
N ASN A 381 8.88 -1.21 -16.63
CA ASN A 381 10.11 -1.43 -17.41
C ASN A 381 11.33 -1.73 -16.52
N TYR A 382 11.69 -2.99 -16.40
CA TYR A 382 12.79 -3.44 -15.53
C TYR A 382 14.19 -3.00 -15.98
N THR A 383 14.37 -2.73 -17.28
CA THR A 383 15.70 -2.50 -17.85
C THR A 383 16.04 -1.03 -17.99
N TYR A 384 15.03 -0.19 -18.29
CA TYR A 384 15.25 1.21 -18.68
C TYR A 384 14.48 2.20 -17.81
N MET A 385 13.85 1.77 -16.71
CA MET A 385 13.17 2.74 -15.84
C MET A 385 14.17 3.68 -15.19
N ASP A 386 14.05 4.95 -15.53
CA ASP A 386 14.58 6.12 -14.84
C ASP A 386 13.54 7.26 -14.90
N VAL A 387 13.84 8.39 -14.25
CA VAL A 387 12.89 9.51 -14.18
C VAL A 387 12.66 10.13 -15.56
N GLN A 388 13.69 10.31 -16.38
CA GLN A 388 13.59 10.91 -17.71
C GLN A 388 12.75 10.06 -18.65
N TRP A 389 12.90 8.74 -18.58
CA TRP A 389 12.14 7.78 -19.36
C TRP A 389 10.66 7.89 -19.03
N CYS A 390 10.30 7.91 -17.74
CA CYS A 390 8.91 8.05 -17.34
C CYS A 390 8.32 9.41 -17.74
N GLN A 391 9.06 10.50 -17.52
CA GLN A 391 8.65 11.84 -17.95
C GLN A 391 8.41 11.91 -19.47
N ASN A 392 9.32 11.34 -20.26
CA ASN A 392 9.18 11.27 -21.71
C ASN A 392 7.98 10.41 -22.12
N PHE A 393 7.80 9.24 -21.49
CA PHE A 393 6.67 8.36 -21.76
C PHE A 393 5.34 9.07 -21.50
N CYS A 394 5.18 9.71 -20.34
CA CYS A 394 3.95 10.43 -20.00
C CYS A 394 3.70 11.60 -20.94
N MET A 395 4.73 12.41 -21.24
CA MET A 395 4.61 13.53 -22.17
C MET A 395 4.24 13.08 -23.59
N GLN A 396 4.87 12.01 -24.10
CA GLN A 396 4.55 11.44 -25.42
C GLN A 396 3.14 10.82 -25.48
N ASN A 397 2.54 10.50 -24.34
CA ASN A 397 1.16 10.03 -24.25
C ASN A 397 0.17 11.12 -23.80
N GLY A 398 0.61 12.39 -23.73
CA GLY A 398 -0.24 13.54 -23.47
C GLY A 398 -0.64 13.72 -22.00
N TYR A 399 0.20 13.28 -21.07
CA TYR A 399 0.01 13.46 -19.63
C TYR A 399 0.94 14.53 -19.04
N THR A 400 0.37 15.41 -18.22
CA THR A 400 1.04 16.52 -17.54
C THR A 400 1.91 16.03 -16.39
N TYR A 401 1.45 14.99 -15.70
CA TYR A 401 2.11 14.41 -14.55
C TYR A 401 2.71 13.07 -14.91
N SER A 402 3.91 12.83 -14.40
CA SER A 402 4.59 11.55 -14.42
C SER A 402 4.99 11.19 -13.01
N GLY A 403 4.91 9.92 -12.63
CA GLY A 403 5.38 9.46 -11.35
C GLY A 403 6.04 8.09 -11.46
N VAL A 404 7.09 7.89 -10.70
CA VAL A 404 7.87 6.65 -10.69
C VAL A 404 7.71 5.93 -9.37
N GLU A 405 7.48 4.62 -9.43
CA GLU A 405 7.20 3.78 -8.27
C GLU A 405 7.85 2.40 -8.38
N TYR A 406 8.06 1.74 -7.24
CA TYR A 406 8.52 0.34 -7.16
C TYR A 406 9.75 0.04 -8.01
N THR A 407 10.70 0.98 -8.14
CA THR A 407 11.89 0.95 -9.01
C THR A 407 11.62 1.01 -10.51
N GLN A 408 10.51 0.46 -10.97
CA GLN A 408 10.34 0.00 -12.36
C GLN A 408 8.98 0.38 -12.95
N GLU A 409 8.13 1.07 -12.20
CA GLU A 409 6.82 1.53 -12.66
C GLU A 409 6.84 3.01 -13.00
N CYS A 410 6.15 3.35 -14.07
CA CYS A 410 5.86 4.71 -14.48
C CYS A 410 4.34 4.88 -14.57
N HIS A 411 3.82 5.89 -13.89
CA HIS A 411 2.41 6.26 -13.82
C HIS A 411 2.24 7.66 -14.38
N CYS A 412 1.19 7.87 -15.16
CA CYS A 412 0.92 9.15 -15.77
C CYS A 412 -0.51 9.61 -15.48
N ASP A 413 -0.69 10.91 -15.37
CA ASP A 413 -2.01 11.50 -15.20
C ASP A 413 -2.03 12.96 -15.68
N ASN A 414 -3.23 13.52 -15.84
CA ASN A 414 -3.46 14.94 -16.04
C ASN A 414 -3.98 15.65 -14.79
N ALA A 415 -4.27 14.91 -13.72
CA ALA A 415 -4.53 15.44 -12.39
C ALA A 415 -3.88 14.56 -11.31
N ILE A 416 -3.43 15.17 -10.23
CA ILE A 416 -3.05 14.43 -9.02
C ILE A 416 -4.33 14.14 -8.25
N ASN A 417 -4.51 12.91 -7.78
CA ASN A 417 -5.64 12.54 -6.95
C ASN A 417 -5.76 13.49 -5.73
N PRO A 418 -6.92 14.14 -5.49
CA PRO A 418 -7.11 15.04 -4.35
C PRO A 418 -6.87 14.42 -2.96
N THR A 419 -6.96 13.09 -2.84
CA THR A 419 -6.69 12.38 -1.57
C THR A 419 -5.21 12.02 -1.37
N ALA A 420 -4.36 12.24 -2.37
CA ALA A 420 -2.94 11.90 -2.31
C ALA A 420 -2.22 12.75 -1.25
N LYS A 421 -1.41 12.11 -0.40
CA LYS A 421 -0.70 12.79 0.70
C LYS A 421 0.74 13.11 0.31
N ASN A 422 1.03 14.41 0.30
CA ASN A 422 2.35 15.06 0.21
C ASN A 422 3.29 14.77 1.40
N GLY A 423 4.59 14.60 1.19
CA GLY A 423 5.61 14.97 2.18
C GLY A 423 6.31 13.82 2.89
N SER A 424 6.24 12.60 2.36
CA SER A 424 7.02 11.46 2.86
C SER A 424 8.49 11.54 2.44
N ILE A 425 9.34 10.83 3.18
CA ILE A 425 10.76 10.58 2.87
C ILE A 425 10.97 9.16 2.30
N GLU A 426 9.91 8.36 2.23
CA GLU A 426 9.95 6.91 1.95
C GLU A 426 10.20 6.55 0.48
N CYS A 427 10.27 7.54 -0.42
CA CYS A 427 10.66 7.33 -1.82
C CYS A 427 12.18 7.15 -1.96
N THR A 428 12.70 6.06 -1.41
CA THR A 428 14.13 5.78 -1.26
C THR A 428 14.64 4.68 -2.18
N TRP A 429 13.79 4.12 -3.05
CA TRP A 429 14.15 2.98 -3.89
C TRP A 429 14.85 3.43 -5.17
N HIS A 430 15.93 2.75 -5.56
CA HIS A 430 16.67 3.01 -6.77
C HIS A 430 15.85 2.65 -8.02
N CYS A 431 16.00 3.41 -9.09
CA CYS A 431 15.40 3.09 -10.38
C CYS A 431 15.98 1.81 -10.99
N GLY A 432 15.14 1.00 -11.66
CA GLY A 432 15.50 -0.32 -12.20
C GLY A 432 16.63 -0.31 -13.23
N ALA A 433 16.74 0.75 -14.05
CA ALA A 433 17.87 0.94 -14.95
C ALA A 433 19.23 1.07 -14.21
N THR A 434 19.19 1.44 -12.94
CA THR A 434 20.38 1.54 -12.08
C THR A 434 20.77 0.19 -11.47
N ILE A 435 19.83 -0.76 -11.36
CA ILE A 435 20.03 -2.05 -10.67
C ILE A 435 20.60 -3.13 -11.61
N THR A 436 20.27 -3.09 -12.90
CA THR A 436 20.58 -4.17 -13.88
C THR A 436 21.86 -3.95 -14.70
N GLY A 437 22.69 -2.97 -14.34
CA GLY A 437 23.82 -2.48 -15.16
C GLY A 437 25.02 -3.43 -15.30
N ASP A 438 24.89 -4.48 -16.11
CA ASP A 438 26.02 -5.22 -16.72
C ASP A 438 26.39 -4.66 -18.12
N SER A 439 26.20 -3.35 -18.34
CA SER A 439 26.67 -2.67 -19.55
C SER A 439 27.69 -1.60 -19.19
N LEU A 440 28.95 -1.95 -19.41
CA LEU A 440 30.18 -1.16 -19.32
C LEU A 440 30.23 0.08 -20.25
N THR A 441 29.10 0.77 -20.52
CA THR A 441 29.09 1.98 -21.38
C THR A 441 28.34 3.21 -20.85
N GLU A 442 27.82 3.24 -19.62
CA GLU A 442 27.20 4.46 -19.03
C GLU A 442 27.56 4.72 -17.54
N PHE A 443 28.79 4.40 -17.15
CA PHE A 443 29.35 4.55 -15.79
C PHE A 443 29.44 5.99 -15.23
N THR A 444 28.72 6.98 -15.77
CA THR A 444 28.79 8.39 -15.35
C THR A 444 27.49 9.01 -14.87
N MET A 445 26.35 8.32 -14.98
CA MET A 445 25.09 8.88 -14.51
C MET A 445 24.88 8.59 -13.00
N PRO A 446 24.36 9.54 -12.22
CA PRO A 446 24.03 9.31 -10.81
C PRO A 446 22.86 8.32 -10.66
N VAL A 447 22.77 7.65 -9.51
CA VAL A 447 21.63 6.80 -9.16
C VAL A 447 20.39 7.66 -8.98
N GLN A 448 19.25 7.28 -9.55
CA GLN A 448 17.99 8.01 -9.37
C GLN A 448 17.02 7.23 -8.47
N LEU A 449 16.10 7.95 -7.82
CA LEU A 449 15.06 7.35 -6.98
C LEU A 449 13.75 7.21 -7.76
N CYS A 450 13.15 6.03 -7.69
CA CYS A 450 11.92 5.65 -8.36
C CYS A 450 10.88 5.10 -7.36
N GLY A 451 10.49 5.95 -6.42
CA GLY A 451 9.47 5.69 -5.42
C GLY A 451 9.97 4.84 -4.25
N GLY A 452 9.06 4.09 -3.65
CA GLY A 452 9.25 3.22 -2.51
C GLY A 452 8.07 2.25 -2.34
N LEU A 453 8.06 1.50 -1.25
CA LEU A 453 6.97 0.56 -0.95
C LEU A 453 5.64 1.31 -0.70
N GLY A 454 4.83 1.48 -1.76
CA GLY A 454 3.57 2.23 -1.73
C GLY A 454 3.79 3.75 -1.68
N TYR A 455 4.88 4.22 -2.29
CA TYR A 455 5.23 5.64 -2.35
C TYR A 455 5.76 6.01 -3.74
N ILE A 456 5.26 7.10 -4.31
CA ILE A 456 5.54 7.53 -5.69
C ILE A 456 6.20 8.91 -5.72
N ASN A 457 7.32 9.05 -6.44
CA ASN A 457 7.88 10.38 -6.75
C ASN A 457 7.11 10.98 -7.92
N VAL A 458 6.51 12.17 -7.75
CA VAL A 458 5.69 12.81 -8.79
C VAL A 458 6.39 14.03 -9.37
N TYR A 459 6.28 14.19 -10.68
CA TYR A 459 6.82 15.30 -11.46
C TYR A 459 5.72 15.95 -12.30
N ARG A 460 5.84 17.25 -12.55
CA ARG A 460 4.95 18.05 -13.39
C ARG A 460 5.70 18.62 -14.58
N ASN A 461 5.15 18.41 -15.77
CA ASN A 461 5.55 19.11 -16.97
C ASN A 461 5.11 20.57 -16.90
N THR A 462 6.06 21.50 -16.95
CA THR A 462 5.84 22.95 -16.89
C THR A 462 6.04 23.64 -18.24
N ASN A 463 6.17 22.88 -19.33
CA ASN A 463 6.25 23.44 -20.67
C ASN A 463 4.95 24.20 -21.01
N PRO A 464 4.98 25.52 -21.23
CA PRO A 464 3.78 26.32 -21.51
C PRO A 464 3.14 26.00 -22.87
N ASN A 465 3.88 25.31 -23.76
CA ASN A 465 3.39 24.84 -25.05
C ASN A 465 2.84 23.42 -24.98
N PHE A 466 2.97 22.73 -23.85
CA PHE A 466 2.35 21.44 -23.62
C PHE A 466 0.88 21.65 -23.26
N ASP A 467 -0.01 21.13 -24.09
CA ASP A 467 -1.44 21.21 -23.89
C ASP A 467 -2.02 19.80 -23.76
N ALA A 468 -2.08 19.29 -22.54
CA ALA A 468 -2.69 17.99 -22.23
C ALA A 468 -4.14 17.83 -22.76
N PHE A 469 -4.80 18.93 -23.10
CA PHE A 469 -6.18 18.98 -23.56
C PHE A 469 -6.31 19.56 -24.98
N GLY A 470 -5.18 19.70 -25.68
CA GLY A 470 -5.06 20.29 -27.00
C GLY A 470 -5.34 19.31 -28.14
N SER A 471 -5.54 19.85 -29.35
CA SER A 471 -5.76 19.09 -30.60
C SER A 471 -4.63 19.26 -31.62
N ASN A 472 -3.53 19.89 -31.21
CA ASN A 472 -2.40 20.29 -32.03
C ASN A 472 -1.25 19.26 -31.95
N ALA A 473 -0.44 19.20 -33.01
CA ALA A 473 0.58 18.17 -33.24
C ALA A 473 1.72 18.08 -32.19
N ASN A 474 1.74 18.97 -31.18
CA ASN A 474 2.73 18.97 -30.09
C ASN A 474 2.31 18.11 -28.89
N THR A 475 1.10 17.58 -28.92
CA THR A 475 0.63 16.50 -28.07
C THR A 475 0.27 15.37 -29.02
N ALA A 476 0.98 14.23 -28.95
CA ALA A 476 0.53 13.05 -29.67
C ALA A 476 -0.92 12.83 -29.25
N GLY A 477 -1.87 12.93 -30.19
CA GLY A 477 -3.32 12.84 -29.98
C GLY A 477 -3.79 11.46 -29.49
N ASN A 478 -3.10 10.95 -28.48
CA ASN A 478 -3.12 9.63 -27.85
C ASN A 478 -3.46 9.74 -26.36
N ALA A 479 -3.48 10.95 -25.77
CA ALA A 479 -4.11 11.13 -24.46
C ALA A 479 -5.52 10.54 -24.57
N LYS A 480 -5.85 9.56 -23.72
CA LYS A 480 -7.25 9.19 -23.57
C LYS A 480 -8.00 10.47 -23.23
N PRO A 481 -9.22 10.67 -23.76
CA PRO A 481 -10.01 11.83 -23.42
C PRO A 481 -10.27 11.84 -21.91
N TYR A 482 -9.37 12.50 -21.18
CA TYR A 482 -9.67 13.13 -19.92
C TYR A 482 -10.86 14.02 -20.21
N THR A 483 -11.92 13.92 -19.42
CA THR A 483 -12.94 14.97 -19.41
C THR A 483 -12.52 15.97 -18.33
N PRO A 484 -11.82 17.07 -18.67
CA PRO A 484 -11.75 18.18 -17.75
C PRO A 484 -13.18 18.63 -17.46
N ALA A 485 -13.38 19.20 -16.27
CA ALA A 485 -14.59 19.88 -15.82
C ALA A 485 -15.02 21.08 -16.69
N ALA A 486 -14.59 21.16 -17.96
CA ALA A 486 -15.05 22.08 -18.97
C ALA A 486 -15.72 21.28 -20.10
N GLY A 487 -17.05 21.16 -20.00
CA GLY A 487 -17.90 20.51 -20.99
C GLY A 487 -18.61 19.26 -20.47
N PHE A 488 -19.22 19.32 -19.28
CA PHE A 488 -20.06 18.26 -18.71
C PHE A 488 -21.38 18.01 -19.50
N GLY A 489 -21.32 18.04 -20.84
CA GLY A 489 -22.47 18.02 -21.71
C GLY A 489 -23.43 19.20 -21.48
N PRO A 490 -24.47 19.33 -22.32
CA PRO A 490 -25.53 20.33 -22.11
C PRO A 490 -26.38 20.08 -20.85
N ASN A 491 -26.18 18.95 -20.16
CA ASN A 491 -27.07 18.48 -19.11
C ASN A 491 -26.54 18.74 -17.69
N TYR A 492 -25.29 19.17 -17.51
CA TYR A 492 -24.76 19.46 -16.18
C TYR A 492 -25.21 20.80 -15.64
N LEU A 493 -25.59 20.81 -14.37
CA LEU A 493 -26.11 21.98 -13.68
C LEU A 493 -25.10 22.64 -12.75
N GLY A 494 -24.02 21.93 -12.38
CA GLY A 494 -23.00 22.43 -11.48
C GLY A 494 -22.75 21.53 -10.27
N CYS A 495 -21.83 21.98 -9.42
CA CYS A 495 -21.55 21.36 -8.14
C CYS A 495 -22.50 21.94 -7.08
N TYR A 496 -23.30 21.11 -6.44
CA TYR A 496 -24.27 21.54 -5.42
C TYR A 496 -23.85 21.07 -4.04
N SER A 497 -24.14 21.84 -3.00
CA SER A 497 -24.00 21.34 -1.62
C SER A 497 -24.91 20.13 -1.43
N ASP A 498 -24.46 19.11 -0.69
CA ASP A 498 -25.33 18.02 -0.23
C ASP A 498 -25.04 17.74 1.26
N GLN A 499 -26.07 17.56 2.07
CA GLN A 499 -25.90 17.40 3.52
C GLN A 499 -26.66 16.18 4.03
N VAL A 500 -25.98 15.38 4.83
CA VAL A 500 -26.60 14.23 5.52
C VAL A 500 -27.78 14.73 6.37
N GLY A 501 -28.97 14.19 6.12
CA GLY A 501 -30.22 14.56 6.78
C GLY A 501 -31.06 15.61 6.04
N ASN A 502 -30.46 16.40 5.13
CA ASN A 502 -31.14 17.36 4.26
C ASN A 502 -30.58 17.25 2.83
N ARG A 503 -30.90 16.15 2.15
CA ARG A 503 -30.36 15.83 0.82
C ARG A 503 -30.91 16.76 -0.26
N THR A 504 -30.04 17.15 -1.19
CA THR A 504 -30.37 17.97 -2.36
C THR A 504 -31.31 17.24 -3.30
N LEU A 505 -31.07 15.94 -3.54
CA LEU A 505 -31.98 15.05 -4.24
C LEU A 505 -32.52 13.99 -3.27
N THR A 506 -33.85 13.86 -3.22
CA THR A 506 -34.56 13.05 -2.21
C THR A 506 -35.30 11.84 -2.79
N GLY A 507 -35.08 11.52 -4.07
CA GLY A 507 -35.67 10.35 -4.74
C GLY A 507 -34.89 9.08 -4.45
N HIS A 508 -34.55 8.33 -5.50
CA HIS A 508 -33.79 7.09 -5.36
C HIS A 508 -32.31 7.36 -5.07
N THR A 509 -31.70 6.52 -4.22
CA THR A 509 -30.28 6.62 -3.87
C THR A 509 -29.63 5.25 -3.87
N VAL A 510 -28.42 5.14 -4.41
CA VAL A 510 -27.67 3.88 -4.46
C VAL A 510 -26.17 4.15 -4.39
N THR A 511 -25.42 3.20 -3.83
CA THR A 511 -23.96 3.23 -3.79
C THR A 511 -23.42 1.97 -4.45
N GLN A 512 -22.51 2.12 -5.40
CA GLN A 512 -21.89 0.99 -6.12
C GLN A 512 -20.42 1.26 -6.41
N ASN A 513 -19.60 0.20 -6.34
CA ASN A 513 -18.15 0.31 -6.53
C ASN A 513 -17.73 0.41 -8.01
N ASN A 514 -18.67 0.39 -8.93
CA ASN A 514 -18.44 0.59 -10.36
C ASN A 514 -19.21 1.81 -10.87
N MET A 515 -19.50 2.79 -10.02
CA MET A 515 -20.31 3.95 -10.40
C MET A 515 -19.66 4.77 -11.54
N THR A 516 -20.45 5.13 -12.54
CA THR A 516 -20.12 6.09 -13.61
C THR A 516 -21.28 7.08 -13.78
N LEU A 517 -21.08 8.16 -14.52
CA LEU A 517 -22.12 9.10 -14.92
C LEU A 517 -23.25 8.37 -15.65
N GLU A 518 -22.92 7.48 -16.59
CA GLU A 518 -23.89 6.70 -17.39
C GLU A 518 -24.66 5.72 -16.52
N ILE A 519 -24.00 5.07 -15.57
CA ILE A 519 -24.67 4.14 -14.65
C ILE A 519 -25.65 4.91 -13.77
N CYS A 520 -25.23 6.04 -13.19
CA CYS A 520 -26.15 6.85 -12.38
C CYS A 520 -27.31 7.39 -13.22
N ALA A 521 -27.04 7.90 -14.42
CA ALA A 521 -28.07 8.35 -15.34
C ALA A 521 -29.05 7.23 -15.71
N ALA A 522 -28.56 6.02 -15.98
CA ALA A 522 -29.38 4.86 -16.31
C ALA A 522 -30.26 4.43 -15.11
N ILE A 523 -29.70 4.42 -13.91
CA ILE A 523 -30.43 4.13 -12.66
C ILE A 523 -31.55 5.16 -12.45
N CYS A 524 -31.23 6.45 -12.58
CA CYS A 524 -32.22 7.51 -12.45
C CYS A 524 -33.19 7.61 -13.65
N SER A 525 -32.93 6.88 -14.73
CA SER A 525 -33.84 6.72 -15.86
C SER A 525 -34.71 5.46 -15.75
N ALA A 526 -34.46 4.59 -14.77
CA ALA A 526 -35.26 3.39 -14.58
C ALA A 526 -36.66 3.72 -14.03
N GLY A 527 -37.67 2.96 -14.48
CA GLY A 527 -39.06 3.18 -14.06
C GLY A 527 -39.66 4.48 -14.60
N PRO A 528 -40.43 5.27 -13.81
CA PRO A 528 -40.97 6.56 -14.26
C PRO A 528 -39.88 7.61 -14.51
N GLY A 529 -38.63 7.30 -14.13
CA GLY A 529 -37.48 8.18 -14.25
C GLY A 529 -37.51 9.35 -13.27
N TYR A 530 -36.38 10.02 -13.16
CA TYR A 530 -36.20 11.24 -12.39
C TYR A 530 -35.64 12.36 -13.27
N GLN A 531 -36.09 13.59 -13.01
CA GLN A 531 -35.66 14.79 -13.74
C GLN A 531 -34.17 15.09 -13.57
N TYR A 532 -33.62 14.76 -12.41
CA TYR A 532 -32.22 15.00 -12.06
C TYR A 532 -31.56 13.73 -11.56
N TYR A 533 -30.27 13.63 -11.84
CA TYR A 533 -29.36 12.70 -11.19
C TYR A 533 -28.13 13.45 -10.71
N GLY A 534 -27.52 12.96 -9.64
CA GLY A 534 -26.34 13.58 -9.06
C GLY A 534 -25.44 12.53 -8.44
N LEU A 535 -24.15 12.77 -8.50
CA LEU A 535 -23.14 11.84 -8.01
C LEU A 535 -22.36 12.48 -6.86
N GLU A 536 -22.12 11.70 -5.80
CA GLU A 536 -21.40 12.12 -4.61
C GLU A 536 -20.32 11.08 -4.28
N PHE A 537 -19.22 11.54 -3.71
CA PHE A 537 -18.23 10.71 -3.03
C PHE A 537 -17.78 9.46 -3.83
N ALA A 538 -17.49 9.65 -5.13
CA ALA A 538 -16.98 8.66 -6.07
C ALA A 538 -17.94 7.51 -6.46
N SER A 539 -18.76 7.02 -5.53
CA SER A 539 -19.53 5.77 -5.69
C SER A 539 -21.03 5.94 -5.49
N GLN A 540 -21.50 7.12 -5.09
CA GLN A 540 -22.90 7.35 -4.72
C GLN A 540 -23.64 8.03 -5.86
N CYS A 541 -24.86 7.56 -6.10
CA CYS A 541 -25.80 8.11 -7.08
C CYS A 541 -27.10 8.49 -6.38
N TYR A 542 -27.59 9.68 -6.67
CA TYR A 542 -28.81 10.26 -6.14
C TYR A 542 -29.70 10.69 -7.30
N CYS A 543 -31.00 10.42 -7.20
CA CYS A 543 -32.00 10.79 -8.18
C CYS A 543 -33.04 11.71 -7.52
N GLY A 544 -33.65 12.61 -8.28
CA GLY A 544 -34.73 13.45 -7.76
C GLY A 544 -35.46 14.23 -8.84
N ASN A 545 -36.67 14.67 -8.54
CA ASN A 545 -37.47 15.51 -9.44
C ASN A 545 -37.37 17.01 -9.10
N GLN A 546 -36.70 17.34 -8.00
CA GLN A 546 -36.50 18.70 -7.52
C GLN A 546 -35.14 18.84 -6.84
N ILE A 547 -34.61 20.05 -6.88
CA ILE A 547 -33.43 20.45 -6.11
C ILE A 547 -33.94 21.06 -4.80
N ASN A 548 -33.81 20.31 -3.70
CA ASN A 548 -34.37 20.69 -2.40
C ASN A 548 -33.43 21.63 -1.62
N SER A 549 -34.01 22.57 -0.89
CA SER A 549 -33.28 23.38 0.10
C SER A 549 -32.77 22.50 1.26
N PRO A 550 -31.53 22.68 1.76
CA PRO A 550 -30.61 23.81 1.55
C PRO A 550 -29.67 23.65 0.34
N GLY A 551 -29.87 22.65 -0.51
CA GLY A 551 -29.08 22.41 -1.71
C GLY A 551 -28.92 23.66 -2.56
N MET A 552 -27.69 24.12 -2.73
CA MET A 552 -27.37 25.31 -3.52
C MET A 552 -26.15 25.10 -4.40
N LEU A 553 -26.11 25.81 -5.53
CA LEU A 553 -24.95 25.83 -6.40
C LEU A 553 -23.73 26.39 -5.65
N LEU A 554 -22.68 25.59 -5.57
CA LEU A 554 -21.41 25.96 -4.98
C LEU A 554 -20.63 26.87 -5.92
N THR A 555 -19.90 27.81 -5.34
CA THR A 555 -18.98 28.71 -6.05
C THR A 555 -17.60 28.64 -5.41
N SER A 556 -16.62 29.38 -5.95
CA SER A 556 -15.31 29.51 -5.31
C SER A 556 -15.36 30.17 -3.93
N THR A 557 -16.49 30.77 -3.54
CA THR A 557 -16.67 31.50 -2.27
C THR A 557 -17.59 30.80 -1.26
N THR A 558 -18.22 29.69 -1.64
CA THR A 558 -19.08 28.91 -0.72
C THR A 558 -18.25 27.95 0.15
N THR A 559 -18.85 27.44 1.23
CA THR A 559 -18.25 26.37 2.05
C THR A 559 -19.26 25.25 2.22
N PRO A 560 -19.07 24.07 1.58
CA PRO A 560 -17.98 23.71 0.65
C PRO A 560 -17.93 24.56 -0.63
N SER A 561 -16.80 24.59 -1.32
CA SER A 561 -16.62 25.35 -2.58
C SER A 561 -16.94 24.47 -3.79
N ASN A 562 -17.04 25.06 -4.99
CA ASN A 562 -17.21 24.29 -6.23
C ASN A 562 -16.09 23.27 -6.50
N ASN A 563 -14.89 23.48 -5.94
CA ASN A 563 -13.79 22.51 -6.01
C ASN A 563 -14.05 21.23 -5.18
N SER A 564 -15.12 21.18 -4.39
CA SER A 564 -15.48 19.97 -3.66
C SER A 564 -16.08 18.88 -4.56
N CYS A 565 -16.49 19.18 -5.80
CA CYS A 565 -16.87 18.17 -6.80
C CYS A 565 -15.68 17.75 -7.67
N GLN A 566 -14.72 17.05 -7.07
CA GLN A 566 -13.50 16.58 -7.75
C GLN A 566 -13.19 15.10 -7.54
N SER A 567 -14.02 14.38 -6.78
CA SER A 567 -13.89 12.93 -6.61
C SER A 567 -14.12 12.23 -7.94
N ARG A 568 -13.24 11.31 -8.31
CA ARG A 568 -13.40 10.49 -9.51
C ARG A 568 -14.45 9.42 -9.32
N CYS A 569 -15.10 9.02 -10.40
CA CYS A 569 -16.08 7.94 -10.38
C CYS A 569 -15.40 6.59 -10.17
N MET A 570 -15.89 5.78 -9.24
CA MET A 570 -15.25 4.51 -8.87
C MET A 570 -15.28 3.45 -10.00
N GLY A 571 -16.21 3.57 -10.94
CA GLY A 571 -16.28 2.72 -12.15
C GLY A 571 -15.72 3.36 -13.42
N SER A 572 -15.27 4.61 -13.37
CA SER A 572 -14.72 5.33 -14.51
C SER A 572 -13.79 6.45 -14.03
N GLU A 573 -12.49 6.16 -14.04
CA GLU A 573 -11.42 7.09 -13.65
C GLU A 573 -11.44 8.46 -14.35
N PRO A 574 -11.83 8.61 -15.65
CA PRO A 574 -11.87 9.92 -16.28
C PRO A 574 -13.05 10.81 -15.84
N GLU A 575 -14.08 10.26 -15.18
CA GLU A 575 -15.30 10.99 -14.82
C GLU A 575 -15.27 11.55 -13.39
N VAL A 576 -16.09 12.58 -13.13
CA VAL A 576 -16.18 13.24 -11.81
C VAL A 576 -17.53 12.94 -11.15
N CYS A 577 -17.47 12.31 -9.98
CA CYS A 577 -18.59 11.85 -9.17
C CYS A 577 -18.71 12.63 -7.84
N GLY A 578 -18.79 13.96 -7.94
CA GLY A 578 -19.00 14.85 -6.78
C GLY A 578 -17.83 14.86 -5.80
N GLY A 579 -18.13 14.87 -4.51
CA GLY A 579 -17.18 14.77 -3.41
C GLY A 579 -17.86 14.93 -2.06
N SER A 580 -17.10 15.13 -0.97
CA SER A 580 -17.69 15.16 0.37
C SER A 580 -18.64 16.35 0.54
N ASN A 581 -19.93 16.06 0.81
CA ASN A 581 -21.00 17.06 0.94
C ASN A 581 -21.20 17.90 -0.34
N ALA A 582 -20.84 17.35 -1.50
CA ALA A 582 -20.82 18.06 -2.77
C ALA A 582 -21.26 17.12 -3.91
N LEU A 583 -22.41 17.44 -4.52
CA LEU A 583 -23.06 16.66 -5.55
C LEU A 583 -22.75 17.23 -6.94
N SER A 584 -22.14 16.44 -7.82
CA SER A 584 -22.10 16.77 -9.25
C SER A 584 -23.50 16.53 -9.83
N LEU A 585 -24.24 17.60 -10.14
CA LEU A 585 -25.66 17.52 -10.49
C LEU A 585 -25.92 17.66 -11.99
N TYR A 586 -26.82 16.84 -12.53
CA TYR A 586 -27.18 16.76 -13.95
C TYR A 586 -28.70 16.69 -14.14
N VAL A 587 -29.17 17.24 -15.26
CA VAL A 587 -30.49 17.00 -15.84
C VAL A 587 -30.48 15.64 -16.54
N ASN A 588 -31.54 14.87 -16.36
CA ASN A 588 -31.76 13.67 -17.13
C ASN A 588 -32.47 14.01 -18.46
N PRO A 589 -31.79 13.91 -19.62
CA PRO A 589 -32.40 14.25 -20.91
C PRO A 589 -33.51 13.26 -21.31
N ASN A 590 -33.53 12.06 -20.71
CA ASN A 590 -34.50 11.01 -21.01
C ASN A 590 -35.72 11.05 -20.08
N TYR A 591 -35.79 12.02 -19.16
CA TYR A 591 -36.94 12.16 -18.28
C TYR A 591 -38.13 12.74 -19.05
N THR A 592 -39.24 12.00 -19.03
CA THR A 592 -40.53 12.47 -19.54
C THR A 592 -41.49 12.59 -18.36
N ALA A 593 -41.84 13.82 -17.99
CA ALA A 593 -42.78 14.07 -16.90
C ALA A 593 -44.11 13.35 -17.17
N PRO A 594 -44.71 12.66 -16.17
CA PRO A 594 -46.02 12.09 -16.34
C PRO A 594 -47.05 13.19 -16.65
N ILE A 595 -47.96 12.88 -17.57
CA ILE A 595 -48.98 13.82 -18.02
C ILE A 595 -50.35 13.45 -17.43
N GLU A 596 -51.10 14.46 -17.00
CA GLU A 596 -52.52 14.30 -16.71
C GLU A 596 -53.28 14.13 -18.04
N LYS A 597 -54.12 13.09 -18.14
CA LYS A 597 -54.97 12.83 -19.32
C LYS A 597 -56.29 13.60 -19.14
N PRO A 598 -56.55 14.70 -19.86
CA PRO A 598 -57.78 15.47 -19.66
C PRO A 598 -59.05 14.73 -20.11
N PHE A 599 -58.93 13.82 -21.08
CA PHE A 599 -60.05 13.03 -21.60
C PHE A 599 -59.60 11.66 -22.12
N ILE A 600 -60.49 10.68 -22.02
CA ILE A 600 -60.33 9.33 -22.55
C ILE A 600 -61.65 8.90 -23.19
N GLY A 601 -61.70 8.97 -24.52
CA GLY A 601 -62.96 8.80 -25.24
C GLY A 601 -64.00 9.82 -24.79
N ARG A 602 -65.12 9.35 -24.21
CA ARG A 602 -66.19 10.20 -23.67
C ARG A 602 -66.00 10.59 -22.21
N TYR A 603 -65.03 9.98 -21.53
CA TYR A 603 -64.74 10.30 -20.15
C TYR A 603 -63.85 11.54 -20.06
N THR A 604 -64.19 12.47 -19.18
CA THR A 604 -63.42 13.67 -18.86
C THR A 604 -62.84 13.52 -17.45
N ALA A 605 -61.57 13.87 -17.25
CA ALA A 605 -60.97 13.89 -15.92
C ALA A 605 -61.71 14.88 -14.99
N GLN A 606 -62.06 14.45 -13.79
CA GLN A 606 -62.87 15.21 -12.82
C GLN A 606 -62.05 15.79 -11.66
N LYS A 607 -60.71 15.64 -11.71
CA LYS A 607 -59.76 15.82 -10.60
C LYS A 607 -59.81 14.65 -9.61
N CYS A 608 -58.90 14.68 -8.64
CA CYS A 608 -58.78 13.61 -7.67
C CYS A 608 -59.82 13.64 -6.55
N VAL A 609 -60.11 12.46 -6.03
CA VAL A 609 -60.97 12.25 -4.87
C VAL A 609 -60.23 11.43 -3.83
N THR A 610 -60.29 11.83 -2.57
CA THR A 610 -59.75 11.02 -1.47
C THR A 610 -60.53 9.71 -1.35
N ASP A 611 -59.84 8.58 -1.35
CA ASP A 611 -60.44 7.26 -1.19
C ASP A 611 -60.08 6.66 0.19
N PRO A 612 -61.01 6.64 1.14
CA PRO A 612 -60.74 6.11 2.47
C PRO A 612 -60.63 4.59 2.44
N ASN A 613 -59.44 4.09 2.80
CA ASN A 613 -59.09 2.66 2.84
C ASN A 613 -59.91 1.80 3.82
N THR A 614 -60.70 2.40 4.72
CA THR A 614 -61.52 1.68 5.70
C THR A 614 -62.92 2.29 5.81
N ASN A 615 -63.95 1.47 5.59
CA ASN A 615 -65.39 1.79 5.76
C ASN A 615 -66.04 2.77 4.77
N GLY A 616 -65.74 2.64 3.48
CA GLY A 616 -66.60 3.14 2.41
C GLY A 616 -65.80 3.77 1.27
N ARG A 617 -65.42 2.96 0.28
CA ARG A 617 -64.73 3.41 -0.94
C ARG A 617 -65.54 4.51 -1.64
N ALA A 618 -64.85 5.46 -2.25
CA ALA A 618 -65.47 6.55 -3.01
C ALA A 618 -66.30 5.98 -4.18
N LEU A 619 -65.79 4.95 -4.87
CA LEU A 619 -66.48 4.19 -5.91
C LEU A 619 -66.68 2.73 -5.44
N GLN A 620 -67.93 2.27 -5.41
CA GLN A 620 -68.32 0.92 -4.90
C GLN A 620 -68.94 0.01 -5.98
N GLY A 621 -68.72 0.30 -7.25
CA GLY A 621 -69.14 -0.55 -8.36
C GLY A 621 -68.16 -1.70 -8.60
N ALA A 622 -67.77 -1.90 -9.86
CA ALA A 622 -66.79 -2.92 -10.20
C ALA A 622 -65.37 -2.51 -9.80
N PHE A 623 -64.50 -3.51 -9.62
CA PHE A 623 -63.11 -3.33 -9.22
C PHE A 623 -62.22 -4.32 -9.97
N THR A 624 -61.05 -3.87 -10.40
CA THR A 624 -60.01 -4.73 -10.96
C THR A 624 -58.62 -4.17 -10.67
N THR A 625 -57.61 -5.02 -10.73
CA THR A 625 -56.19 -4.67 -10.63
C THR A 625 -55.45 -5.22 -11.83
N SER A 626 -54.46 -4.50 -12.33
CA SER A 626 -53.65 -4.94 -13.47
C SER A 626 -52.23 -4.43 -13.34
N VAL A 627 -51.26 -5.30 -13.64
CA VAL A 627 -49.85 -4.89 -13.80
C VAL A 627 -49.61 -4.06 -15.06
N ASN A 628 -50.59 -4.07 -15.98
CA ASN A 628 -50.60 -3.25 -17.19
C ASN A 628 -51.67 -2.15 -17.09
N MET A 629 -51.88 -1.58 -15.90
CA MET A 629 -52.90 -0.53 -15.71
C MET A 629 -52.50 0.72 -16.49
N THR A 630 -53.45 1.29 -17.22
CA THR A 630 -53.36 2.64 -17.81
C THR A 630 -54.69 3.33 -17.58
N ASN A 631 -54.75 4.64 -17.78
CA ASN A 631 -56.03 5.34 -17.68
C ASN A 631 -57.05 4.78 -18.70
N GLU A 632 -56.62 4.44 -19.92
CA GLU A 632 -57.46 3.80 -20.94
C GLU A 632 -57.91 2.41 -20.53
N TYR A 633 -57.06 1.62 -19.86
CA TYR A 633 -57.44 0.30 -19.37
C TYR A 633 -58.62 0.42 -18.39
N CYS A 634 -58.48 1.29 -17.38
CA CYS A 634 -59.50 1.45 -16.37
C CYS A 634 -60.81 2.03 -16.94
N VAL A 635 -60.72 3.09 -17.74
CA VAL A 635 -61.89 3.69 -18.39
C VAL A 635 -62.60 2.68 -19.29
N LYS A 636 -61.86 1.89 -20.08
CA LYS A 636 -62.44 0.85 -20.95
C LYS A 636 -63.12 -0.25 -20.14
N TYR A 637 -62.52 -0.67 -19.03
CA TYR A 637 -63.10 -1.66 -18.13
C TYR A 637 -64.42 -1.16 -17.54
N CYS A 638 -64.45 0.05 -16.98
CA CYS A 638 -65.66 0.61 -16.38
C CYS A 638 -66.75 0.92 -17.42
N LEU A 639 -66.37 1.40 -18.60
CA LEU A 639 -67.30 1.63 -19.72
C LEU A 639 -67.95 0.32 -20.19
N GLY A 640 -67.18 -0.77 -20.31
CA GLY A 640 -67.70 -2.08 -20.71
C GLY A 640 -68.71 -2.68 -19.74
N LEU A 641 -68.78 -2.15 -18.52
CA LEU A 641 -69.73 -2.53 -17.48
C LEU A 641 -70.82 -1.46 -17.23
N GLU A 642 -70.95 -0.48 -18.13
CA GLU A 642 -71.96 0.58 -18.06
C GLU A 642 -71.89 1.41 -16.77
N PHE A 643 -70.68 1.69 -16.27
CA PHE A 643 -70.44 2.64 -15.19
C PHE A 643 -70.14 4.03 -15.75
N HIS A 644 -70.48 5.08 -15.02
CA HIS A 644 -70.23 6.48 -15.42
C HIS A 644 -68.90 7.02 -14.91
N TYR A 645 -68.38 6.44 -13.83
CA TYR A 645 -67.13 6.82 -13.18
C TYR A 645 -66.12 5.69 -13.26
N ALA A 646 -64.87 6.06 -13.53
CA ALA A 646 -63.69 5.21 -13.44
C ALA A 646 -62.66 5.96 -12.59
N GLY A 647 -62.10 5.30 -11.57
CA GLY A 647 -61.11 5.89 -10.66
C GLY A 647 -59.91 4.97 -10.52
N LEU A 648 -58.71 5.54 -10.62
CA LEU A 648 -57.46 4.78 -10.53
C LEU A 648 -56.76 5.08 -9.21
N GLU A 649 -56.25 4.06 -8.54
CA GLU A 649 -55.53 4.18 -7.26
C GLU A 649 -54.26 3.31 -7.26
N TYR A 650 -53.27 3.69 -6.45
CA TYR A 650 -52.04 2.92 -6.21
C TYR A 650 -51.23 2.53 -7.45
N GLY A 651 -51.48 3.16 -8.61
CA GLY A 651 -50.81 2.87 -9.88
C GLY A 651 -51.35 1.63 -10.62
N ASP A 652 -51.95 0.66 -9.93
CA ASP A 652 -52.36 -0.62 -10.51
C ASP A 652 -53.83 -1.00 -10.28
N GLN A 653 -54.60 -0.17 -9.58
CA GLN A 653 -56.00 -0.43 -9.21
C GLN A 653 -56.97 0.43 -10.01
N CYS A 654 -58.13 -0.16 -10.32
CA CYS A 654 -59.22 0.49 -11.04
C CYS A 654 -60.55 0.21 -10.36
N PHE A 655 -61.27 1.27 -10.05
CA PHE A 655 -62.57 1.28 -9.40
C PHE A 655 -63.61 1.92 -10.30
N CYS A 656 -64.80 1.33 -10.39
CA CYS A 656 -65.90 1.83 -11.20
C CYS A 656 -67.09 2.23 -10.33
N GLY A 657 -67.93 3.15 -10.79
CA GLY A 657 -69.16 3.51 -10.08
C GLY A 657 -70.21 4.18 -10.95
N LYS A 658 -71.49 4.06 -10.57
CA LYS A 658 -72.58 4.82 -11.19
C LYS A 658 -72.74 6.20 -10.53
N SER A 659 -72.29 6.30 -9.29
CA SER A 659 -72.24 7.50 -8.45
C SER A 659 -71.16 7.30 -7.39
N PHE A 660 -70.77 8.38 -6.73
CA PHE A 660 -69.97 8.32 -5.52
C PHE A 660 -70.84 7.99 -4.30
N THR A 661 -70.26 7.35 -3.29
CA THR A 661 -71.02 7.09 -2.05
C THR A 661 -71.09 8.33 -1.15
N SER A 662 -72.31 8.77 -0.83
CA SER A 662 -72.56 9.98 -0.03
C SER A 662 -72.44 9.70 1.47
N LYS A 663 -71.21 9.68 2.00
CA LYS A 663 -70.98 9.82 3.46
C LYS A 663 -69.87 10.81 3.77
N ARG A 664 -70.32 12.05 4.02
CA ARG A 664 -69.75 13.13 4.87
C ARG A 664 -68.25 13.43 4.76
N GLY A 665 -67.95 14.63 4.27
CA GLY A 665 -66.78 15.38 4.71
C GLY A 665 -66.88 15.79 6.17
N GLU A 666 -65.73 15.98 6.81
CA GLU A 666 -65.58 17.09 7.74
C GLU A 666 -65.21 18.32 6.91
N THR A 667 -66.18 19.24 6.79
CA THR A 667 -65.91 20.64 6.57
C THR A 667 -65.28 21.21 7.84
N LYS A 668 -64.05 21.72 7.74
CA LYS A 668 -63.66 22.89 8.54
C LYS A 668 -63.56 24.06 7.57
N GLU A 669 -64.33 25.08 7.91
CA GLU A 669 -64.50 26.35 7.22
C GLU A 669 -63.17 26.93 6.73
N PHE A 670 -63.14 27.40 5.48
CA PHE A 670 -62.28 28.51 5.11
C PHE A 670 -63.14 29.59 4.46
N HIS A 671 -63.08 30.77 5.07
CA HIS A 671 -63.80 31.97 4.68
C HIS A 671 -63.50 32.38 3.23
N ALA A 672 -64.54 32.89 2.58
CA ALA A 672 -64.44 33.57 1.30
C ALA A 672 -63.51 34.79 1.38
N HIS A 673 -62.60 34.92 0.42
CA HIS A 673 -62.17 36.21 -0.14
C HIS A 673 -61.86 36.07 -1.64
N GLU A 674 -62.73 36.71 -2.44
CA GLU A 674 -62.50 37.49 -3.67
C GLU A 674 -61.80 36.92 -4.94
N HIS A 675 -62.62 36.85 -6.01
CA HIS A 675 -62.36 37.06 -7.46
C HIS A 675 -61.39 36.10 -8.23
N ALA A 676 -61.69 35.51 -9.41
CA ALA A 676 -62.82 35.56 -10.36
C ALA A 676 -62.77 34.37 -11.38
N ALA A 677 -63.97 33.87 -11.76
CA ALA A 677 -64.47 33.18 -12.99
C ALA A 677 -63.58 32.24 -13.83
N GLY A 678 -63.97 31.03 -14.29
CA GLY A 678 -65.22 30.23 -14.37
C GLY A 678 -64.86 28.94 -15.17
N ASP A 679 -65.43 27.74 -15.04
CA ASP A 679 -66.77 27.29 -14.66
C ASP A 679 -66.69 26.08 -13.70
N ALA A 680 -67.42 26.16 -12.58
CA ALA A 680 -67.61 25.04 -11.66
C ALA A 680 -68.78 24.18 -12.15
N ILE A 681 -68.52 22.92 -12.51
CA ILE A 681 -69.56 21.90 -12.67
C ILE A 681 -70.04 21.54 -11.26
N SER A 682 -71.25 21.97 -10.90
CA SER A 682 -71.95 21.48 -9.72
C SER A 682 -72.29 20.00 -9.93
N SER A 683 -71.58 19.08 -9.29
CA SER A 683 -72.05 17.70 -9.20
C SER A 683 -73.18 17.65 -8.15
N SER A 684 -74.29 17.03 -8.52
CA SER A 684 -75.47 16.82 -7.67
C SER A 684 -75.24 15.90 -6.47
N ASP A 685 -74.00 15.43 -6.26
CA ASP A 685 -73.69 14.24 -5.46
C ASP A 685 -72.89 14.57 -4.17
N GLY A 686 -72.53 15.84 -3.92
CA GLY A 686 -71.99 16.27 -2.62
C GLY A 686 -70.56 15.81 -2.29
N VAL A 687 -69.73 15.53 -3.30
CA VAL A 687 -68.33 15.07 -3.15
C VAL A 687 -67.35 16.25 -3.30
N GLY A 688 -66.38 16.38 -2.39
CA GLY A 688 -65.31 17.37 -2.48
C GLY A 688 -64.15 16.85 -3.34
N PHE A 689 -63.99 17.40 -4.55
CA PHE A 689 -62.81 17.17 -5.37
C PHE A 689 -61.63 18.01 -4.84
N THR A 690 -60.46 17.40 -4.71
CA THR A 690 -59.22 18.10 -4.32
C THR A 690 -58.26 18.21 -5.51
N VAL A 691 -57.29 19.12 -5.41
CA VAL A 691 -56.18 19.19 -6.37
C VAL A 691 -55.16 18.14 -5.95
N CYS A 692 -54.87 17.18 -6.81
CA CYS A 692 -53.71 16.31 -6.62
C CYS A 692 -52.47 17.08 -7.05
N SER A 693 -51.55 17.33 -6.12
CA SER A 693 -50.23 17.77 -6.54
C SER A 693 -49.54 16.58 -7.22
N PRO A 694 -48.80 16.77 -8.32
CA PRO A 694 -48.05 15.69 -8.97
C PRO A 694 -47.14 14.88 -8.04
N GLY A 695 -46.72 15.45 -6.90
CA GLY A 695 -45.93 14.76 -5.87
C GLY A 695 -46.70 13.75 -5.02
N ASP A 696 -48.03 13.80 -5.00
CA ASP A 696 -48.90 12.88 -4.23
C ASP A 696 -49.43 11.71 -5.08
N LEU A 697 -49.17 11.77 -6.39
CA LEU A 697 -49.65 10.81 -7.38
C LEU A 697 -48.57 9.79 -7.75
N LEU A 698 -49.02 8.57 -7.95
CA LEU A 698 -48.27 7.45 -8.49
C LEU A 698 -48.53 7.32 -9.99
N THR A 699 -47.54 6.77 -10.69
CA THR A 699 -47.65 6.50 -12.12
C THR A 699 -48.34 5.15 -12.37
N CYS A 700 -48.99 5.02 -13.51
CA CYS A 700 -49.66 3.78 -13.90
C CYS A 700 -48.68 2.62 -14.13
N SER A 701 -48.99 1.43 -13.61
CA SER A 701 -48.14 0.23 -13.74
C SER A 701 -47.89 -0.18 -15.19
N GLY A 702 -48.85 0.05 -16.09
CA GLY A 702 -48.76 -0.22 -17.53
C GLY A 702 -48.31 0.98 -18.38
N ASN A 703 -48.21 2.18 -17.82
CA ASN A 703 -47.67 3.36 -18.50
C ASN A 703 -47.13 4.38 -17.48
N LEU A 704 -45.81 4.41 -17.30
CA LEU A 704 -45.18 5.25 -16.28
C LEU A 704 -45.20 6.76 -16.60
N HIS A 705 -45.72 7.15 -17.77
CA HIS A 705 -45.91 8.55 -18.18
C HIS A 705 -47.32 9.08 -17.94
N GLU A 706 -48.13 8.34 -17.19
CA GLU A 706 -49.48 8.72 -16.81
C GLU A 706 -49.67 8.57 -15.31
N PHE A 707 -50.47 9.45 -14.71
CA PHE A 707 -50.88 9.31 -13.31
C PHE A 707 -52.02 8.31 -13.18
N CYS A 708 -52.02 7.54 -12.07
CA CYS A 708 -53.01 6.52 -11.73
C CYS A 708 -53.34 6.57 -10.23
N GLY A 709 -53.72 7.77 -9.76
CA GLY A 709 -54.01 8.03 -8.36
C GLY A 709 -52.78 7.94 -7.46
N GLY A 710 -52.98 7.89 -6.16
CA GLY A 710 -51.94 7.81 -5.14
C GLY A 710 -52.47 7.10 -3.89
N PRO A 711 -51.68 6.98 -2.82
CA PRO A 711 -52.15 6.37 -1.59
C PRO A 711 -53.38 7.11 -1.03
N SER A 712 -54.55 6.45 -1.01
CA SER A 712 -55.84 7.06 -0.61
C SER A 712 -56.31 8.20 -1.51
N LEU A 713 -55.88 8.24 -2.77
CA LEU A 713 -56.25 9.25 -3.76
C LEU A 713 -56.63 8.56 -5.08
N LEU A 714 -57.89 8.69 -5.49
CA LEU A 714 -58.36 8.26 -6.80
C LEU A 714 -58.16 9.37 -7.83
N ASP A 715 -57.52 9.05 -8.95
CA ASP A 715 -57.60 9.86 -10.16
C ASP A 715 -58.87 9.47 -10.94
N VAL A 716 -59.84 10.39 -11.04
CA VAL A 716 -61.21 10.07 -11.47
C VAL A 716 -61.54 10.63 -12.85
N PHE A 717 -62.14 9.77 -13.66
CA PHE A 717 -62.72 10.05 -14.95
C PHE A 717 -64.25 9.86 -14.91
N TYR A 718 -65.00 10.74 -15.57
CA TYR A 718 -66.46 10.67 -15.66
C TYR A 718 -66.98 10.88 -17.08
N SER A 719 -68.00 10.12 -17.47
CA SER A 719 -68.78 10.36 -18.69
C SER A 719 -70.27 10.57 -18.37
N PRO A 720 -70.90 11.66 -18.83
CA PRO A 720 -72.34 11.86 -18.68
C PRO A 720 -73.19 10.95 -19.58
N THR A 721 -72.57 10.30 -20.58
CA THR A 721 -73.24 9.42 -21.54
C THR A 721 -72.46 8.11 -21.70
N LEU A 722 -73.13 6.97 -21.51
CA LEU A 722 -72.54 5.63 -21.70
C LEU A 722 -72.58 5.22 -23.18
#